data_AF-A0A7V9UIT0-F1
#
_entry.id   AF-A0A7V9UIT0-F1
#
_cell.length_a   1.000
_cell.length_b   1.000
_cell.length_c   1.000
_cell.angle_alpha   90.00
_cell.angle_beta   90.00
_cell.angle_gamma   90.00
#
_symmetry.space_group_name_H-M   'P 1'
#
loop_
_entity.id
_entity.type
_entity.pdbx_description
1 polymer ?
#
loop_
_entity_poly.entity_id
_entity_poly.type
_entity_poly.pdbx_seq_one_letter_code
_entity_poly.pdbx_strand_id
1 'polypeptide(L)'
;MNQNVNNNFSDAFNSIKVPLDSPTFYQRAFSYVAKRRKRISGTDDSPLDQLCDEEFDNLSRRLDTSKIQDSPSVRNLLRARSIANAIIDEKGELNLSRLSYIIERLRLTLYSLGPNRQFDAKRQVHMLKALTILQESKEIQRQLKNIGKPYSNRYAEQLIKETLQFSSTVLINDPQARQSALIAWLTYLRQNVGSCFATAPAILVSEEQPELFFKDIAELFGTGRLKRTFGGVEYSVPFSASWGAGDLRRLIVVQRSPMAEKSELWYSPGILAGLEAAGVIDTKVPLAEKIENLKAQFLRIIAEWPEEQAQILISPEDVLQKAILISLELTPADIEEYESRPQAMVTGSLMMQTVNISASGKSQACRLYYSKFEDAKTGFKALAENALLKSWEYSLASFSETKLQFASWNLYASLGLGPQEAGGIGHSLYLILKKKLDNANQQIQDIQFDYDQAYGMIRYLETRMRTASSEKEAEWIKLEYRTRRYEFERIEETRDKWQYQAQRYASLFDPLIDLYMSLFPNYFQEVYDADMHEITSTPYDDSPAGFRLLYKYGRSNTAQWTRIQDQKEFIESLASFFVAAEMEISSSEVMEGLQHDVTEITTAIVMQIRTSEFLESAFYRMAVAHHTAPIKDPLENLDKIDKKPWAYTSGGTMDTLVSCYWKREQKPTEVGRWVESPMELLVFFIDTMKQMPPKLSEEFLNDPNKSMLMHSPTHAFIFKPGAAPFKECWLLEGFTYTAIRDKVVIPAEKFIDNIVLDQEMAQYLVAKLVEMVSMNFQHYFKQTFSYVHGGMTPTEFRQHIVHGMLKERGLAFGRSDVLSSEDIDSFLYANLPLFPQKELKERVRKIFELLPGLTSDVLENLDTLWSELPTIMQPGNIITAKTLQDTVKAFLCLLLGTTSTPSDYHLQVSLAAKQLGYAMPMPVIFADTNWARDEFGFLVNPGTGKFEFWRVDYCGTVGAPMTSWDQWVDGSRKDRTWGLYTKPYEYKQ
;
A
#
# COMPACT_ATOMS: atom_id res chain seq x y z
N MET A 1 26.51 33.04 -8.30
CA MET A 1 26.05 34.09 -9.23
C MET A 1 25.39 35.18 -8.41
N ASN A 2 26.14 36.23 -8.06
CA ASN A 2 25.60 37.42 -7.39
C ASN A 2 25.61 38.57 -8.41
N GLN A 3 24.50 38.75 -9.12
CA GLN A 3 24.21 40.05 -9.72
C GLN A 3 23.31 40.80 -8.74
N ASN A 4 23.73 42.02 -8.39
CA ASN A 4 22.91 43.00 -7.67
C ASN A 4 21.62 43.26 -8.46
N VAL A 5 20.57 42.54 -8.12
CA VAL A 5 19.22 42.85 -8.59
C VAL A 5 18.75 44.02 -7.75
N ASN A 6 18.69 45.22 -8.35
CA ASN A 6 17.86 46.30 -7.82
C ASN A 6 16.42 45.77 -7.78
N ASN A 7 16.00 45.26 -6.62
CA ASN A 7 14.66 44.72 -6.43
C ASN A 7 13.70 45.87 -6.19
N ASN A 8 13.03 46.31 -7.26
CA ASN A 8 11.84 47.16 -7.13
C ASN A 8 10.69 46.31 -6.56
N PHE A 9 10.47 46.31 -5.24
CA PHE A 9 9.45 45.48 -4.62
C PHE A 9 8.03 45.96 -4.92
N SER A 10 7.88 47.25 -5.25
CA SER A 10 6.60 47.83 -5.70
C SER A 10 5.94 47.06 -6.86
N ASP A 11 6.73 46.58 -7.84
CA ASP A 11 6.22 45.77 -8.95
C ASP A 11 5.71 44.40 -8.49
N ALA A 12 6.39 43.79 -7.51
CA ALA A 12 5.98 42.52 -6.93
C ALA A 12 4.65 42.67 -6.17
N PHE A 13 4.54 43.68 -5.31
CA PHE A 13 3.32 43.96 -4.55
C PHE A 13 2.13 44.31 -5.45
N ASN A 14 2.38 45.05 -6.55
CA ASN A 14 1.38 45.33 -7.59
C ASN A 14 0.86 44.07 -8.30
N SER A 15 1.65 42.98 -8.34
CA SER A 15 1.19 41.69 -8.87
C SER A 15 0.47 40.82 -7.84
N ILE A 16 0.85 40.90 -6.56
CA ILE A 16 0.34 40.03 -5.50
C ILE A 16 -1.04 40.49 -5.00
N LYS A 17 -1.17 41.78 -4.66
CA LYS A 17 -2.42 42.48 -4.29
C LYS A 17 -3.32 41.72 -3.30
N VAL A 18 -2.75 41.12 -2.26
CA VAL A 18 -3.51 40.50 -1.15
C VAL A 18 -2.86 40.80 0.21
N PRO A 19 -3.64 40.86 1.30
CA PRO A 19 -3.10 40.99 2.66
C PRO A 19 -2.11 39.89 3.04
N LEU A 20 -1.14 40.19 3.92
CA LEU A 20 -0.14 39.23 4.40
C LEU A 20 -0.76 38.01 5.11
N ASP A 21 -1.90 38.19 5.77
CA ASP A 21 -2.67 37.14 6.44
C ASP A 21 -3.65 36.39 5.51
N SER A 22 -3.67 36.73 4.22
CA SER A 22 -4.41 35.96 3.22
C SER A 22 -3.77 34.58 3.06
N PRO A 23 -4.57 33.49 3.02
CA PRO A 23 -4.05 32.14 2.77
C PRO A 23 -3.34 32.00 1.41
N THR A 24 -3.58 32.95 0.49
CA THR A 24 -2.96 32.94 -0.85
C THR A 24 -1.74 33.86 -0.98
N PHE A 25 -1.38 34.64 0.05
CA PHE A 25 -0.27 35.59 -0.04
C PHE A 25 1.06 34.90 -0.38
N TYR A 26 1.46 33.92 0.43
CA TYR A 26 2.69 33.15 0.21
C TYR A 26 2.70 32.47 -1.16
N GLN A 27 1.57 31.88 -1.56
CA GLN A 27 1.41 31.26 -2.88
C GLN A 27 1.59 32.27 -4.03
N ARG A 28 1.00 33.47 -3.92
CA ARG A 28 1.13 34.52 -4.96
C ARG A 28 2.53 35.09 -5.03
N ALA A 29 3.19 35.28 -3.88
CA ALA A 29 4.59 35.72 -3.82
C ALA A 29 5.50 34.70 -4.52
N PHE A 30 5.36 33.42 -4.20
CA PHE A 30 6.09 32.34 -4.87
C PHE A 30 5.82 32.30 -6.38
N SER A 31 4.54 32.30 -6.80
CA SER A 31 4.18 32.30 -8.23
C SER A 31 4.73 33.53 -8.99
N TYR A 32 4.81 34.70 -8.34
CA TYR A 32 5.42 35.89 -8.94
C TYR A 32 6.92 35.65 -9.22
N VAL A 33 7.66 35.16 -8.22
CA VAL A 33 9.10 34.87 -8.34
C VAL A 33 9.35 33.77 -9.38
N ALA A 34 8.57 32.69 -9.34
CA ALA A 34 8.66 31.60 -10.32
C ALA A 34 8.45 32.08 -11.77
N LYS A 35 7.43 32.92 -12.00
CA LYS A 35 7.17 33.51 -13.33
C LYS A 35 8.24 34.50 -13.75
N ARG A 36 8.73 35.33 -12.83
CA ARG A 36 9.81 36.29 -13.09
C ARG A 36 11.09 35.55 -13.49
N ARG A 37 11.47 34.51 -12.73
CA ARG A 37 12.59 33.63 -13.05
C ARG A 37 12.43 33.04 -14.45
N LYS A 38 11.32 32.36 -14.75
CA LYS A 38 11.07 31.74 -16.06
C LYS A 38 11.15 32.73 -17.24
N ARG A 39 10.80 34.01 -17.04
CA ARG A 39 10.97 35.07 -18.06
C ARG A 39 12.43 35.49 -18.25
N ILE A 40 13.21 35.53 -17.16
CA ILE A 40 14.62 35.92 -17.18
C ILE A 40 15.48 34.77 -17.73
N SER A 41 15.23 33.52 -17.31
CA SER A 41 16.01 32.36 -17.73
C SER A 41 15.60 31.74 -19.07
N GLY A 42 14.42 32.09 -19.60
CA GLY A 42 13.88 31.51 -20.84
C GLY A 42 14.70 31.75 -22.12
N THR A 43 15.75 32.58 -22.07
CA THR A 43 16.64 32.87 -23.21
C THR A 43 18.07 32.32 -23.08
N ASP A 44 18.55 32.00 -21.87
CA ASP A 44 19.98 31.69 -21.62
C ASP A 44 20.25 30.40 -20.78
N ASP A 45 19.26 29.80 -20.12
CA ASP A 45 19.49 28.61 -19.27
C ASP A 45 19.65 27.31 -20.08
N SER A 46 20.55 26.42 -19.64
CA SER A 46 20.71 25.12 -20.26
C SER A 46 19.45 24.26 -20.06
N PRO A 47 19.11 23.34 -20.99
CA PRO A 47 17.99 22.40 -20.79
C PRO A 47 18.08 21.58 -19.50
N LEU A 48 19.28 21.38 -18.95
CA LEU A 48 19.51 20.66 -17.69
C LEU A 48 19.19 21.53 -16.47
N ASP A 49 19.38 22.84 -16.54
CA ASP A 49 18.98 23.77 -15.48
C ASP A 49 17.46 23.82 -15.35
N GLN A 50 16.77 23.97 -16.49
CA GLN A 50 15.31 23.96 -16.53
C GLN A 50 14.73 22.68 -15.93
N LEU A 51 15.39 21.54 -16.15
CA LEU A 51 14.97 20.25 -15.62
C LEU A 51 15.06 20.16 -14.09
N CYS A 52 16.13 20.69 -13.49
CA CYS A 52 16.33 20.67 -12.03
C CYS A 52 15.47 21.73 -11.33
N ASP A 53 15.23 22.85 -12.01
CA ASP A 53 14.60 24.04 -11.45
C ASP A 53 13.09 24.11 -11.71
N GLU A 54 12.52 23.20 -12.50
CA GLU A 54 11.10 23.22 -12.80
C GLU A 54 10.27 23.01 -11.53
N GLU A 55 9.42 24.00 -11.24
CA GLU A 55 8.58 24.04 -10.06
C GLU A 55 7.21 23.41 -10.27
N PHE A 56 6.78 23.18 -11.53
CA PHE A 56 5.44 22.66 -11.85
C PHE A 56 4.31 23.45 -11.15
N ASP A 57 4.44 24.78 -11.06
CA ASP A 57 3.57 25.64 -10.22
C ASP A 57 2.08 25.47 -10.55
N ASN A 58 1.70 25.61 -11.83
CA ASN A 58 0.30 25.47 -12.25
C ASN A 58 -0.27 24.08 -11.94
N LEU A 59 0.48 23.02 -12.28
CA LEU A 59 0.08 21.64 -12.02
C LEU A 59 -0.11 21.38 -10.52
N SER A 60 0.85 21.82 -9.71
CA SER A 60 0.85 21.64 -8.25
C SER A 60 -0.33 22.36 -7.60
N ARG A 61 -0.61 23.59 -8.03
CA ARG A 61 -1.77 24.34 -7.55
C ARG A 61 -3.08 23.59 -7.81
N ARG A 62 -3.25 23.02 -9.00
CA ARG A 62 -4.45 22.25 -9.36
C ARG A 62 -4.60 20.99 -8.52
N LEU A 63 -3.50 20.29 -8.24
CA LEU A 63 -3.47 19.12 -7.34
C LEU A 63 -3.83 19.51 -5.90
N ASP A 64 -3.22 20.56 -5.36
CA ASP A 64 -3.48 21.05 -3.99
C ASP A 64 -4.92 21.57 -3.83
N THR A 65 -5.48 22.15 -4.89
CA THR A 65 -6.87 22.61 -4.97
C THR A 65 -7.84 21.43 -4.99
N SER A 66 -7.63 20.42 -5.85
CA SER A 66 -8.57 19.29 -5.95
C SER A 66 -8.46 18.32 -4.76
N LYS A 67 -7.27 18.23 -4.12
CA LYS A 67 -6.94 17.35 -3.00
C LYS A 67 -7.12 15.84 -3.28
N ILE A 68 -7.33 15.46 -4.54
CA ILE A 68 -7.53 14.06 -4.95
C ILE A 68 -6.21 13.30 -4.90
N GLN A 69 -5.16 13.87 -5.49
CA GLN A 69 -3.81 13.29 -5.54
C GLN A 69 -2.78 14.21 -4.89
N ASP A 70 -1.72 13.60 -4.35
CA ASP A 70 -0.67 14.29 -3.63
C ASP A 70 0.32 15.03 -4.55
N SER A 71 0.39 16.36 -4.45
CA SER A 71 1.24 17.17 -5.33
C SER A 71 2.75 16.93 -5.21
N PRO A 72 3.34 16.71 -4.01
CA PRO A 72 4.73 16.29 -3.85
C PRO A 72 5.08 15.01 -4.61
N SER A 73 4.18 14.01 -4.56
CA SER A 73 4.41 12.70 -5.18
C SER A 73 4.44 12.81 -6.71
N VAL A 74 3.53 13.58 -7.30
CA VAL A 74 3.54 13.89 -8.75
C VAL A 74 4.83 14.59 -9.17
N ARG A 75 5.27 15.63 -8.43
CA ARG A 75 6.49 16.36 -8.76
C ARG A 75 7.74 15.50 -8.70
N ASN A 76 7.87 14.66 -7.67
CA ASN A 76 9.00 13.76 -7.53
C ASN A 76 9.08 12.78 -8.71
N LEU A 77 7.95 12.18 -9.11
CA LEU A 77 7.91 11.25 -10.24
C LEU A 77 8.24 11.94 -11.57
N LEU A 78 7.65 13.10 -11.85
CA LEU A 78 7.94 13.87 -13.06
C LEU A 78 9.43 14.24 -13.15
N ARG A 79 10.01 14.71 -12.04
CA ARG A 79 11.44 15.05 -11.98
C ARG A 79 12.33 13.82 -12.14
N ALA A 80 11.98 12.70 -11.51
CA ALA A 80 12.70 11.42 -11.66
C ALA A 80 12.72 10.96 -13.13
N ARG A 81 11.58 11.02 -13.82
CA ARG A 81 11.47 10.74 -15.27
C ARG A 81 12.37 11.63 -16.09
N SER A 82 12.29 12.95 -15.90
CA SER A 82 13.10 13.90 -16.65
C SER A 82 14.60 13.65 -16.45
N ILE A 83 15.06 13.48 -15.20
CA ILE A 83 16.47 13.23 -14.88
C ILE A 83 16.96 11.94 -15.54
N ALA A 84 16.25 10.83 -15.36
CA ALA A 84 16.65 9.55 -15.92
C ALA A 84 16.77 9.59 -17.45
N ASN A 85 15.83 10.24 -18.12
CA ASN A 85 15.85 10.46 -19.57
C ASN A 85 17.00 11.38 -20.03
N ALA A 86 17.47 12.28 -19.17
CA ALA A 86 18.57 13.18 -19.49
C ALA A 86 19.95 12.52 -19.33
N ILE A 87 20.10 11.57 -18.39
CA ILE A 87 21.38 10.93 -18.05
C ILE A 87 21.61 9.58 -18.71
N ILE A 88 20.56 8.85 -19.13
CA ILE A 88 20.70 7.62 -19.92
C ILE A 88 20.46 7.95 -21.39
N ASP A 89 21.46 7.71 -22.23
CA ASP A 89 21.38 8.00 -23.67
C ASP A 89 20.60 6.93 -24.46
N GLU A 90 20.45 7.15 -25.76
CA GLU A 90 19.74 6.22 -26.67
C GLU A 90 20.40 4.83 -26.78
N LYS A 91 21.69 4.71 -26.41
CA LYS A 91 22.41 3.43 -26.34
C LYS A 91 22.29 2.77 -24.96
N GLY A 92 21.64 3.44 -24.01
CA GLY A 92 21.47 2.98 -22.64
C GLY A 92 22.73 3.18 -21.79
N GLU A 93 23.68 4.00 -22.23
CA GLU A 93 24.89 4.33 -21.48
C GLU A 93 24.66 5.54 -20.58
N LEU A 94 25.32 5.54 -19.42
CA LEU A 94 25.22 6.60 -18.43
C LEU A 94 26.13 7.79 -18.80
N ASN A 95 25.54 8.97 -18.97
CA ASN A 95 26.26 10.19 -19.22
C ASN A 95 26.76 10.82 -17.90
N LEU A 96 27.99 10.47 -17.52
CA LEU A 96 28.61 10.91 -16.26
C LEU A 96 28.83 12.43 -16.17
N SER A 97 29.02 13.14 -17.30
CA SER A 97 29.20 14.59 -17.26
C SER A 97 27.88 15.30 -16.96
N ARG A 98 26.77 14.86 -17.58
CA ARG A 98 25.41 15.34 -17.24
C ARG A 98 25.03 14.99 -15.81
N LEU A 99 25.34 13.78 -15.35
CA LEU A 99 25.09 13.36 -13.97
C LEU A 99 25.79 14.29 -12.97
N SER A 100 27.08 14.57 -13.19
CA SER A 100 27.86 15.48 -12.33
C SER A 100 27.26 16.88 -12.30
N TYR A 101 26.84 17.39 -13.47
CA TYR A 101 26.18 18.70 -13.57
C TYR A 101 24.85 18.74 -12.80
N ILE A 102 24.01 17.72 -12.96
CA ILE A 102 22.70 17.63 -12.28
C ILE A 102 22.89 17.55 -10.77
N ILE A 103 23.86 16.78 -10.27
CA ILE A 103 24.16 16.68 -8.82
C ILE A 103 24.51 18.07 -8.26
N GLU A 104 25.41 18.79 -8.92
CA GLU A 104 25.79 20.14 -8.50
C GLU A 104 24.61 21.12 -8.57
N ARG A 105 23.78 21.04 -9.62
CA ARG A 105 22.60 21.89 -9.73
C ARG A 105 21.57 21.59 -8.65
N LEU A 106 21.27 20.31 -8.39
CA LEU A 106 20.35 19.88 -7.34
C LEU A 106 20.85 20.28 -5.95
N ARG A 107 22.17 20.26 -5.68
CA ARG A 107 22.72 20.78 -4.42
C ARG A 107 22.39 22.26 -4.21
N LEU A 108 22.37 23.05 -5.28
CA LEU A 108 22.03 24.48 -5.24
C LEU A 108 20.52 24.74 -5.13
N THR A 109 19.68 23.81 -5.59
CA THR A 109 18.22 23.98 -5.67
C THR A 109 17.43 22.94 -4.87
N LEU A 110 18.07 22.34 -3.86
CA LEU A 110 17.59 21.16 -3.13
C LEU A 110 16.25 21.35 -2.42
N TYR A 111 15.99 22.56 -1.90
CA TYR A 111 14.80 22.86 -1.12
C TYR A 111 13.98 23.95 -1.81
N SER A 112 12.75 23.64 -2.21
CA SER A 112 11.83 24.61 -2.80
C SER A 112 11.10 25.37 -1.69
N LEU A 113 10.97 26.69 -1.85
CA LEU A 113 10.36 27.65 -0.93
C LEU A 113 8.89 27.93 -1.26
N GLY A 114 8.19 27.02 -1.91
CA GLY A 114 6.76 27.20 -2.20
C GLY A 114 5.87 26.76 -1.04
N PRO A 115 4.59 27.18 -1.03
CA PRO A 115 3.61 26.56 -0.14
C PRO A 115 3.48 25.06 -0.44
N ASN A 116 3.35 24.24 0.61
CA ASN A 116 3.31 22.77 0.53
C ASN A 116 4.57 22.13 -0.09
N ARG A 117 5.65 22.89 -0.31
CA ARG A 117 6.91 22.37 -0.87
C ARG A 117 7.87 21.84 0.20
N GLN A 118 7.58 22.05 1.47
CA GLN A 118 8.31 21.39 2.55
C GLN A 118 8.28 19.87 2.37
N PHE A 119 7.16 19.31 1.90
CA PHE A 119 7.02 17.87 1.66
C PHE A 119 7.89 17.34 0.50
N ASP A 120 8.49 18.22 -0.31
CA ASP A 120 9.45 17.83 -1.35
C ASP A 120 10.85 17.59 -0.77
N ALA A 121 11.17 18.14 0.41
CA ALA A 121 12.52 18.15 0.98
C ALA A 121 13.13 16.73 1.04
N LYS A 122 12.46 15.80 1.74
CA LYS A 122 12.92 14.40 1.84
C LYS A 122 13.02 13.71 0.49
N ARG A 123 12.08 13.98 -0.43
CA ARG A 123 12.05 13.43 -1.79
C ARG A 123 13.25 13.88 -2.62
N GLN A 124 13.60 15.17 -2.54
CA GLN A 124 14.75 15.74 -3.24
C GLN A 124 16.08 15.29 -2.62
N VAL A 125 16.14 15.18 -1.28
CA VAL A 125 17.30 14.61 -0.57
C VAL A 125 17.55 13.16 -0.98
N HIS A 126 16.50 12.33 -1.05
CA HIS A 126 16.59 10.95 -1.56
C HIS A 126 17.14 10.92 -2.99
N MET A 127 16.57 11.71 -3.89
CA MET A 127 17.00 11.81 -5.28
C MET A 127 18.48 12.22 -5.40
N LEU A 128 18.91 13.24 -4.64
CA LEU A 128 20.31 13.68 -4.61
C LEU A 128 21.23 12.58 -4.06
N LYS A 129 20.83 11.89 -2.99
CA LYS A 129 21.57 10.77 -2.40
C LYS A 129 21.74 9.64 -3.41
N ALA A 130 20.67 9.22 -4.07
CA ALA A 130 20.70 8.16 -5.09
C ALA A 130 21.61 8.52 -6.26
N LEU A 131 21.52 9.75 -6.79
CA LEU A 131 22.39 10.21 -7.88
C LEU A 131 23.86 10.30 -7.46
N THR A 132 24.14 10.72 -6.22
CA THR A 132 25.50 10.75 -5.66
C THR A 132 26.07 9.33 -5.56
N ILE A 133 25.30 8.38 -5.02
CA ILE A 133 25.67 6.95 -4.96
C ILE A 133 25.91 6.39 -6.37
N LEU A 134 25.05 6.74 -7.35
CA LEU A 134 25.22 6.32 -8.74
C LEU A 134 26.54 6.84 -9.34
N GLN A 135 26.93 8.07 -9.02
CA GLN A 135 28.16 8.67 -9.52
C GLN A 135 29.40 7.99 -8.90
N GLU A 136 29.35 7.69 -7.61
CA GLU A 136 30.49 7.18 -6.83
C GLU A 136 30.68 5.65 -6.95
N SER A 137 29.59 4.88 -7.00
CA SER A 137 29.64 3.41 -7.00
C SER A 137 29.68 2.82 -8.40
N LYS A 138 30.86 2.30 -8.78
CA LYS A 138 31.02 1.52 -10.03
C LYS A 138 30.18 0.24 -10.05
N GLU A 139 29.92 -0.35 -8.89
CA GLU A 139 29.10 -1.55 -8.80
C GLU A 139 27.64 -1.26 -9.17
N ILE A 140 27.08 -0.17 -8.64
CA ILE A 140 25.73 0.28 -9.01
C ILE A 140 25.64 0.63 -10.49
N GLN A 141 26.63 1.33 -11.04
CA GLN A 141 26.69 1.62 -12.48
C GLN A 141 26.69 0.34 -13.32
N ARG A 142 27.46 -0.68 -12.89
CA ARG A 142 27.51 -1.99 -13.55
C ARG A 142 26.18 -2.72 -13.46
N GLN A 143 25.54 -2.73 -12.29
CA GLN A 143 24.24 -3.38 -12.09
C GLN A 143 23.16 -2.73 -12.94
N LEU A 144 23.07 -1.40 -12.96
CA LEU A 144 22.15 -0.67 -13.84
C LEU A 144 22.41 -1.00 -15.31
N LYS A 145 23.67 -1.05 -15.74
CA LYS A 145 24.03 -1.41 -17.12
C LYS A 145 23.64 -2.85 -17.49
N ASN A 146 23.67 -3.76 -16.54
CA ASN A 146 23.28 -5.16 -16.74
C ASN A 146 21.76 -5.38 -16.83
N ILE A 147 20.96 -4.36 -16.52
CA ILE A 147 19.51 -4.42 -16.75
C ILE A 147 19.27 -4.36 -18.27
N GLY A 148 18.65 -5.42 -18.76
CA GLY A 148 18.22 -5.58 -20.16
C GLY A 148 16.71 -5.64 -20.25
N LYS A 149 16.20 -5.58 -21.49
CA LYS A 149 14.76 -5.72 -21.74
C LYS A 149 14.25 -7.11 -21.30
N PRO A 150 13.00 -7.22 -20.85
CA PRO A 150 12.37 -8.51 -20.63
C PRO A 150 12.23 -9.26 -21.97
N TYR A 151 12.63 -10.54 -22.04
CA TYR A 151 12.56 -11.33 -23.28
C TYR A 151 11.31 -12.22 -23.40
N SER A 152 10.63 -12.50 -22.27
CA SER A 152 9.51 -13.45 -22.23
C SER A 152 8.39 -13.05 -21.26
N ASN A 153 8.47 -11.86 -20.66
CA ASN A 153 7.49 -11.38 -19.68
C ASN A 153 6.79 -10.11 -20.21
N ARG A 154 5.60 -10.30 -20.79
CA ARG A 154 4.77 -9.20 -21.31
C ARG A 154 4.34 -8.22 -20.22
N TYR A 155 4.14 -8.69 -18.99
CA TYR A 155 3.79 -7.82 -17.86
C TYR A 155 4.95 -6.89 -17.49
N ALA A 156 6.18 -7.41 -17.47
CA ALA A 156 7.37 -6.58 -17.24
C ALA A 156 7.53 -5.51 -18.33
N GLU A 157 7.30 -5.85 -19.60
CA GLU A 157 7.30 -4.84 -20.68
C GLU A 157 6.23 -3.77 -20.48
N GLN A 158 5.02 -4.18 -20.09
CA GLN A 158 3.91 -3.27 -19.82
C GLN A 158 4.22 -2.33 -18.64
N LEU A 159 4.81 -2.83 -17.56
CA LEU A 159 5.24 -2.01 -16.42
C LEU A 159 6.33 -0.99 -16.80
N ILE A 160 7.24 -1.36 -17.71
CA ILE A 160 8.22 -0.41 -18.26
C ILE A 160 7.49 0.70 -19.04
N LYS A 161 6.52 0.35 -19.89
CA LYS A 161 5.71 1.34 -20.62
C LYS A 161 4.95 2.27 -19.69
N GLU A 162 4.30 1.73 -18.66
CA GLU A 162 3.55 2.52 -17.67
C GLU A 162 4.46 3.44 -16.85
N THR A 163 5.66 2.95 -16.47
CA THR A 163 6.66 3.76 -15.76
C THR A 163 7.15 4.93 -16.61
N LEU A 164 7.34 4.71 -17.92
CA LEU A 164 7.80 5.70 -18.90
C LEU A 164 6.67 6.53 -19.52
N GLN A 165 5.39 6.19 -19.27
CA GLN A 165 4.21 6.76 -19.93
C GLN A 165 4.20 6.60 -21.46
N PHE A 166 4.66 5.45 -21.95
CA PHE A 166 4.60 5.11 -23.37
C PHE A 166 3.28 4.42 -23.71
N SER A 167 2.82 4.61 -24.95
CA SER A 167 1.66 3.88 -25.45
C SER A 167 1.94 2.39 -25.54
N SER A 168 0.89 1.57 -25.42
CA SER A 168 0.97 0.10 -25.50
C SER A 168 1.65 -0.40 -26.80
N THR A 169 1.62 0.40 -27.87
CA THR A 169 2.22 0.11 -29.18
C THR A 169 3.75 0.29 -29.25
N VAL A 170 4.37 1.01 -28.32
CA VAL A 170 5.83 1.24 -28.34
C VAL A 170 6.57 -0.05 -27.99
N LEU A 171 7.63 -0.36 -28.75
CA LEU A 171 8.53 -1.48 -28.46
C LEU A 171 9.58 -1.07 -27.42
N ILE A 172 9.84 -1.94 -26.43
CA ILE A 172 10.80 -1.70 -25.36
C ILE A 172 12.19 -2.27 -25.72
N ASN A 173 13.23 -1.47 -25.50
CA ASN A 173 14.63 -1.85 -25.62
C ASN A 173 15.38 -1.73 -24.28
N ASP A 174 16.66 -2.12 -24.26
CA ASP A 174 17.50 -2.08 -23.06
C ASP A 174 17.62 -0.66 -22.45
N PRO A 175 17.87 0.42 -23.23
CA PRO A 175 17.80 1.79 -22.71
C PRO A 175 16.52 2.09 -21.91
N GLN A 176 15.35 1.73 -22.42
CA GLN A 176 14.09 1.94 -21.70
C GLN A 176 13.99 1.13 -20.40
N ALA A 177 14.50 -0.10 -20.40
CA ALA A 177 14.54 -0.93 -19.19
C ALA A 177 15.46 -0.32 -18.11
N ARG A 178 16.59 0.27 -18.52
CA ARG A 178 17.51 0.98 -17.60
C ARG A 178 16.91 2.30 -17.11
N GLN A 179 16.24 3.04 -17.99
CA GLN A 179 15.51 4.26 -17.63
C GLN A 179 14.43 3.97 -16.61
N SER A 180 13.57 2.97 -16.83
CA SER A 180 12.50 2.63 -15.88
C SER A 180 13.05 2.20 -14.51
N ALA A 181 14.12 1.39 -14.48
CA ALA A 181 14.80 1.00 -13.25
C ALA A 181 15.36 2.20 -12.49
N LEU A 182 16.00 3.13 -13.19
CA LEU A 182 16.54 4.35 -12.57
C LEU A 182 15.42 5.27 -12.07
N ILE A 183 14.33 5.44 -12.82
CA ILE A 183 13.17 6.23 -12.40
C ILE A 183 12.56 5.62 -11.13
N ALA A 184 12.43 4.29 -11.08
CA ALA A 184 11.95 3.60 -9.88
C ALA A 184 12.83 3.89 -8.66
N TRP A 185 14.16 3.87 -8.81
CA TRP A 185 15.06 4.16 -7.70
C TRP A 185 15.04 5.63 -7.26
N LEU A 186 14.94 6.58 -8.20
CA LEU A 186 14.88 8.02 -7.91
C LEU A 186 13.52 8.45 -7.33
N THR A 187 12.48 7.64 -7.50
CA THR A 187 11.15 7.91 -6.96
C THR A 187 11.13 7.56 -5.47
N TYR A 188 10.55 8.44 -4.66
CA TYR A 188 10.47 8.28 -3.21
C TYR A 188 9.30 7.35 -2.84
N LEU A 189 9.60 6.18 -2.27
CA LEU A 189 8.59 5.17 -1.95
C LEU A 189 7.74 5.57 -0.74
N ARG A 190 6.42 5.46 -0.86
CA ARG A 190 5.43 5.72 0.19
C ARG A 190 4.27 4.75 0.13
N GLN A 191 3.68 4.44 1.28
CA GLN A 191 2.51 3.58 1.40
C GLN A 191 1.29 4.28 0.80
N ASN A 192 0.52 3.54 0.01
CA ASN A 192 -0.76 3.95 -0.59
C ASN A 192 -1.87 2.90 -0.37
N VAL A 193 -1.51 1.63 -0.14
CA VAL A 193 -2.41 0.49 0.04
C VAL A 193 -1.92 -0.37 1.22
N GLY A 194 -2.82 -1.06 1.94
CA GLY A 194 -2.61 -1.88 3.14
C GLY A 194 -1.52 -2.96 3.05
N SER A 195 -0.26 -2.51 3.06
CA SER A 195 0.96 -3.33 2.93
C SER A 195 2.13 -2.77 3.76
N CYS A 196 1.83 -2.04 4.85
CA CYS A 196 2.82 -1.40 5.72
C CYS A 196 4.00 -2.31 6.10
N PHE A 197 3.74 -3.60 6.37
CA PHE A 197 4.72 -4.63 6.71
C PHE A 197 5.74 -4.88 5.59
N ALA A 198 5.39 -4.58 4.34
CA ALA A 198 6.24 -4.67 3.17
C ALA A 198 6.79 -3.29 2.75
N THR A 199 6.01 -2.22 2.90
CA THR A 199 6.45 -0.86 2.58
C THR A 199 7.66 -0.44 3.43
N ALA A 200 7.64 -0.65 4.75
CA ALA A 200 8.74 -0.23 5.61
C ALA A 200 10.07 -0.93 5.24
N PRO A 201 10.10 -2.27 5.04
CA PRO A 201 11.26 -2.97 4.50
C PRO A 201 11.66 -2.53 3.09
N ALA A 202 10.71 -2.26 2.19
CA ALA A 202 10.99 -1.82 0.82
C ALA A 202 11.62 -0.41 0.77
N ILE A 203 11.19 0.51 1.64
CA ILE A 203 11.84 1.82 1.78
C ILE A 203 13.28 1.63 2.29
N LEU A 204 13.49 0.79 3.31
CA LEU A 204 14.84 0.51 3.81
C LEU A 204 15.76 -0.04 2.71
N VAL A 205 15.27 -0.98 1.89
CA VAL A 205 16.05 -1.53 0.77
C VAL A 205 16.35 -0.46 -0.27
N SER A 206 15.36 0.33 -0.69
CA SER A 206 15.55 1.32 -1.76
C SER A 206 16.45 2.51 -1.33
N GLU A 207 16.38 2.93 -0.07
CA GLU A 207 17.16 4.07 0.46
C GLU A 207 18.54 3.71 1.01
N GLU A 208 18.73 2.48 1.52
CA GLU A 208 19.96 2.06 2.22
C GLU A 208 20.68 0.86 1.56
N GLN A 209 20.01 0.04 0.74
CA GLN A 209 20.60 -1.14 0.08
C GLN A 209 20.36 -1.15 -1.45
N PRO A 210 20.82 -0.12 -2.18
CA PRO A 210 20.51 0.03 -3.61
C PRO A 210 21.05 -1.12 -4.48
N GLU A 211 22.10 -1.81 -4.05
CA GLU A 211 22.62 -3.00 -4.76
C GLU A 211 21.59 -4.15 -4.77
N LEU A 212 20.93 -4.37 -3.63
CA LEU A 212 19.87 -5.36 -3.51
C LEU A 212 18.65 -4.95 -4.34
N PHE A 213 18.29 -3.67 -4.33
CA PHE A 213 17.23 -3.12 -5.19
C PHE A 213 17.48 -3.41 -6.68
N PHE A 214 18.65 -3.05 -7.22
CA PHE A 214 18.93 -3.27 -8.64
C PHE A 214 19.04 -4.76 -9.00
N LYS A 215 19.56 -5.59 -8.09
CA LYS A 215 19.57 -7.04 -8.26
C LYS A 215 18.16 -7.60 -8.38
N ASP A 216 17.21 -7.11 -7.58
CA ASP A 216 15.82 -7.51 -7.65
C ASP A 216 15.16 -7.10 -8.96
N ILE A 217 15.38 -5.86 -9.41
CA ILE A 217 14.84 -5.40 -10.69
C ILE A 217 15.40 -6.23 -11.85
N ALA A 218 16.70 -6.52 -11.84
CA ALA A 218 17.33 -7.37 -12.85
C ALA A 218 16.76 -8.81 -12.83
N GLU A 219 16.54 -9.38 -11.65
CA GLU A 219 15.93 -10.70 -11.48
C GLU A 219 14.48 -10.74 -11.98
N LEU A 220 13.69 -9.71 -11.65
CA LEU A 220 12.30 -9.55 -12.08
C LEU A 220 12.19 -9.38 -13.60
N PHE A 221 13.03 -8.57 -14.22
CA PHE A 221 13.02 -8.39 -15.69
C PHE A 221 13.54 -9.63 -16.42
N GLY A 222 14.58 -10.27 -15.89
CA GLY A 222 15.19 -11.45 -16.50
C GLY A 222 14.36 -12.72 -16.36
N THR A 223 13.70 -12.92 -15.21
CA THR A 223 13.05 -14.19 -14.86
C THR A 223 11.55 -14.09 -14.61
N GLY A 224 11.01 -12.88 -14.42
CA GLY A 224 9.60 -12.67 -14.04
C GLY A 224 9.24 -13.06 -12.61
N ARG A 225 10.23 -13.29 -11.75
CA ARG A 225 10.06 -13.68 -10.34
C ARG A 225 11.22 -13.21 -9.47
N LEU A 226 11.00 -13.21 -8.16
CA LEU A 226 12.06 -13.13 -7.16
C LEU A 226 12.23 -14.48 -6.47
N LYS A 227 13.47 -14.89 -6.26
CA LYS A 227 13.82 -16.13 -5.56
C LYS A 227 14.61 -15.87 -4.30
N ARG A 228 14.20 -16.52 -3.21
CA ARG A 228 14.92 -16.52 -1.94
C ARG A 228 14.99 -17.92 -1.38
N THR A 229 16.16 -18.34 -0.92
CA THR A 229 16.36 -19.65 -0.29
C THR A 229 16.42 -19.44 1.21
N PHE A 230 15.51 -20.07 1.94
CA PHE A 230 15.40 -19.99 3.40
C PHE A 230 15.03 -21.37 3.95
N GLY A 231 15.70 -21.82 5.03
CA GLY A 231 15.44 -23.13 5.63
C GLY A 231 15.68 -24.32 4.67
N GLY A 232 16.58 -24.15 3.69
CA GLY A 232 16.82 -25.17 2.65
C GLY A 232 15.77 -25.23 1.53
N VAL A 233 14.71 -24.41 1.60
CA VAL A 233 13.63 -24.35 0.61
C VAL A 233 13.78 -23.10 -0.26
N GLU A 234 13.65 -23.25 -1.59
CA GLU A 234 13.59 -22.12 -2.52
C GLU A 234 12.15 -21.59 -2.59
N TYR A 235 11.95 -20.36 -2.15
CA TYR A 235 10.72 -19.60 -2.32
C TYR A 235 10.83 -18.72 -3.56
N SER A 236 9.91 -18.91 -4.50
CA SER A 236 9.77 -18.07 -5.70
C SER A 236 8.47 -17.30 -5.61
N VAL A 237 8.49 -15.98 -5.78
CA VAL A 237 7.28 -15.15 -5.90
C VAL A 237 7.23 -14.50 -7.29
N PRO A 238 6.07 -14.45 -7.96
CA PRO A 238 5.95 -13.85 -9.28
C PRO A 238 6.08 -12.32 -9.21
N PHE A 239 6.50 -11.71 -10.32
CA PHE A 239 6.40 -10.27 -10.48
C PHE A 239 4.93 -9.84 -10.38
N SER A 240 4.61 -8.94 -9.46
CA SER A 240 3.25 -8.41 -9.33
C SER A 240 2.79 -7.78 -10.64
N ALA A 241 1.68 -8.26 -11.18
CA ALA A 241 1.04 -7.67 -12.36
C ALA A 241 0.16 -6.46 -12.01
N SER A 242 0.00 -6.14 -10.72
CA SER A 242 -0.67 -4.93 -10.25
C SER A 242 0.31 -4.04 -9.51
N TRP A 243 0.08 -2.73 -9.64
CA TRP A 243 0.72 -1.67 -8.89
C TRP A 243 -0.30 -0.89 -8.04
N GLY A 244 -1.45 -1.53 -7.78
CA GLY A 244 -2.45 -1.10 -6.80
C GLY A 244 -3.47 -0.13 -7.36
N ALA A 245 -4.43 0.26 -6.52
CA ALA A 245 -5.46 1.23 -6.85
C ALA A 245 -4.99 2.69 -6.68
N GLY A 246 -3.96 2.94 -5.85
CA GLY A 246 -3.56 4.29 -5.49
C GLY A 246 -4.73 5.11 -4.95
N ASP A 247 -4.80 6.39 -5.33
CA ASP A 247 -5.91 7.27 -4.94
C ASP A 247 -7.25 7.00 -5.68
N LEU A 248 -7.35 5.97 -6.54
CA LEU A 248 -8.56 5.73 -7.35
C LEU A 248 -9.82 5.47 -6.51
N ARG A 249 -9.67 4.76 -5.38
CA ARG A 249 -10.79 4.37 -4.51
C ARG A 249 -11.01 5.30 -3.32
N ARG A 250 -10.22 6.36 -3.24
CA ARG A 250 -10.33 7.35 -2.16
C ARG A 250 -11.70 8.03 -2.23
N LEU A 251 -12.51 7.89 -1.18
CA LEU A 251 -13.83 8.50 -1.12
C LEU A 251 -13.72 10.02 -0.97
N ILE A 252 -14.48 10.73 -1.80
CA ILE A 252 -14.58 12.19 -1.80
C ILE A 252 -16.02 12.57 -1.45
N VAL A 253 -16.17 13.47 -0.48
CA VAL A 253 -17.48 14.02 -0.11
C VAL A 253 -17.83 15.16 -1.05
N VAL A 254 -18.92 15.02 -1.81
CA VAL A 254 -19.45 16.04 -2.72
C VAL A 254 -20.81 16.50 -2.19
N GLN A 255 -21.03 17.82 -2.11
CA GLN A 255 -22.32 18.36 -1.68
C GLN A 255 -23.27 18.56 -2.88
N ARG A 256 -24.50 18.03 -2.77
CA ARG A 256 -25.55 18.18 -3.80
C ARG A 256 -26.32 19.47 -3.56
N SER A 257 -25.82 20.58 -4.08
CA SER A 257 -26.43 21.92 -4.01
C SER A 257 -25.91 22.74 -5.20
N PRO A 258 -26.45 23.94 -5.54
CA PRO A 258 -25.70 24.92 -6.36
C PRO A 258 -24.24 25.15 -5.86
N MET A 259 -23.92 24.69 -4.65
CA MET A 259 -22.58 24.56 -4.08
C MET A 259 -21.67 23.48 -4.69
N ALA A 260 -22.17 22.57 -5.53
CA ALA A 260 -21.34 21.64 -6.30
C ALA A 260 -20.34 22.43 -7.18
N GLU A 261 -20.71 23.63 -7.64
CA GLU A 261 -19.84 24.58 -8.34
C GLU A 261 -18.70 25.19 -7.49
N LYS A 262 -18.66 24.93 -6.17
CA LYS A 262 -17.49 25.21 -5.32
C LYS A 262 -16.58 24.00 -5.10
N SER A 263 -17.02 22.79 -5.46
CA SER A 263 -16.18 21.60 -5.33
C SER A 263 -15.12 21.69 -6.43
N GLU A 264 -13.94 22.22 -6.14
CA GLU A 264 -12.85 22.46 -7.11
C GLU A 264 -12.25 21.15 -7.70
N LEU A 265 -12.99 20.04 -7.66
CA LEU A 265 -12.65 18.70 -8.12
C LEU A 265 -12.40 18.63 -9.63
N TRP A 266 -13.06 19.45 -10.45
CA TRP A 266 -12.79 19.52 -11.90
C TRP A 266 -11.42 20.12 -12.24
N TYR A 267 -10.68 20.65 -11.27
CA TYR A 267 -9.28 20.99 -11.50
C TYR A 267 -8.34 19.78 -11.47
N SER A 268 -8.82 18.61 -11.01
CA SER A 268 -8.05 17.39 -10.81
C SER A 268 -7.24 16.99 -12.05
N PRO A 269 -5.90 17.09 -12.01
CA PRO A 269 -5.06 16.66 -13.10
C PRO A 269 -5.09 15.14 -13.31
N GLY A 270 -5.28 14.34 -12.25
CA GLY A 270 -5.38 12.89 -12.35
C GLY A 270 -6.58 12.41 -13.13
N ILE A 271 -7.77 12.94 -12.82
CA ILE A 271 -9.00 12.57 -13.54
C ILE A 271 -8.89 13.01 -15.00
N LEU A 272 -8.35 14.21 -15.24
CA LEU A 272 -8.09 14.67 -16.60
C LEU A 272 -7.14 13.73 -17.35
N ALA A 273 -6.02 13.32 -16.74
CA ALA A 273 -5.07 12.39 -17.34
C ALA A 273 -5.70 11.03 -17.64
N GLY A 274 -6.58 10.53 -16.76
CA GLY A 274 -7.35 9.30 -16.99
C GLY A 274 -8.30 9.43 -18.19
N LEU A 275 -9.06 10.52 -18.28
CA LEU A 275 -9.97 10.75 -19.42
C LEU A 275 -9.22 11.01 -20.73
N GLU A 276 -8.04 11.61 -20.68
CA GLU A 276 -7.14 11.74 -21.84
C GLU A 276 -6.62 10.39 -22.31
N ALA A 277 -6.16 9.53 -21.38
CA ALA A 277 -5.69 8.18 -21.69
C ALA A 277 -6.81 7.31 -22.30
N ALA A 278 -8.03 7.42 -21.79
CA ALA A 278 -9.21 6.76 -22.36
C ALA A 278 -9.68 7.38 -23.69
N GLY A 279 -9.12 8.51 -24.12
CA GLY A 279 -9.56 9.23 -25.32
C GLY A 279 -10.99 9.78 -25.22
N VAL A 280 -11.46 10.08 -24.01
CA VAL A 280 -12.74 10.77 -23.75
C VAL A 280 -12.54 12.29 -23.90
N ILE A 281 -11.38 12.80 -23.52
CA ILE A 281 -10.96 14.19 -23.72
C ILE A 281 -9.77 14.22 -24.69
N ASP A 282 -9.83 15.09 -25.71
CA ASP A 282 -8.73 15.24 -26.66
C ASP A 282 -7.54 15.97 -26.03
N THR A 283 -6.38 15.32 -26.05
CA THR A 283 -5.08 15.85 -25.60
C THR A 283 -4.67 17.16 -26.30
N LYS A 284 -5.15 17.45 -27.52
CA LYS A 284 -4.79 18.64 -28.30
C LYS A 284 -5.52 19.92 -27.89
N VAL A 285 -6.60 19.79 -27.12
CA VAL A 285 -7.44 20.92 -26.70
C VAL A 285 -6.72 21.77 -25.62
N PRO A 286 -6.89 23.10 -25.59
CA PRO A 286 -6.32 23.94 -24.53
C PRO A 286 -6.80 23.55 -23.13
N LEU A 287 -5.95 23.74 -22.12
CA LEU A 287 -6.24 23.32 -20.75
C LEU A 287 -7.55 23.92 -20.17
N ALA A 288 -7.86 25.17 -20.51
CA ALA A 288 -9.08 25.82 -20.02
C ALA A 288 -10.34 25.08 -20.49
N GLU A 289 -10.38 24.69 -21.78
CA GLU A 289 -11.51 23.97 -22.36
C GLU A 289 -11.58 22.52 -21.84
N LYS A 290 -10.43 21.88 -21.58
CA LYS A 290 -10.38 20.58 -20.90
C LYS A 290 -11.02 20.61 -19.50
N ILE A 291 -10.78 21.68 -18.74
CA ILE A 291 -11.36 21.85 -17.40
C ILE A 291 -12.88 22.07 -17.49
N GLU A 292 -13.34 22.86 -18.44
CA GLU A 292 -14.79 23.06 -18.67
C GLU A 292 -15.49 21.75 -19.10
N ASN A 293 -14.86 20.97 -19.98
CA ASN A 293 -15.37 19.65 -20.36
C ASN A 293 -15.46 18.70 -19.14
N LEU A 294 -14.44 18.69 -18.28
CA LEU A 294 -14.47 17.90 -17.05
C LEU A 294 -15.56 18.38 -16.08
N LYS A 295 -15.73 19.71 -15.92
CA LYS A 295 -16.81 20.29 -15.12
C LYS A 295 -18.18 19.84 -15.63
N ALA A 296 -18.41 19.90 -16.94
CA ALA A 296 -19.67 19.47 -17.55
C ALA A 296 -19.97 17.97 -17.30
N GLN A 297 -18.96 17.11 -17.39
CA GLN A 297 -19.11 15.67 -17.09
C GLN A 297 -19.44 15.43 -15.61
N PHE A 298 -18.73 16.08 -14.69
CA PHE A 298 -18.99 15.97 -13.26
C PHE A 298 -20.42 16.40 -12.88
N LEU A 299 -20.90 17.51 -13.44
CA LEU A 299 -22.26 17.99 -13.16
C LEU A 299 -23.33 17.01 -13.66
N ARG A 300 -23.10 16.33 -14.79
CA ARG A 300 -23.99 15.25 -15.26
C ARG A 300 -24.00 14.07 -14.31
N ILE A 301 -22.83 13.62 -13.84
CA ILE A 301 -22.70 12.51 -12.89
C ILE A 301 -23.45 12.81 -11.58
N ILE A 302 -23.33 14.05 -11.07
CA ILE A 302 -24.00 14.47 -9.83
C ILE A 302 -25.52 14.52 -10.02
N ALA A 303 -26.00 14.90 -11.21
CA ALA A 303 -27.43 15.00 -11.51
C ALA A 303 -28.17 13.64 -11.48
N GLU A 304 -27.47 12.53 -11.74
CA GLU A 304 -28.05 11.17 -11.75
C GLU A 304 -28.32 10.59 -10.34
N TRP A 305 -27.82 11.19 -9.27
CA TRP A 305 -28.01 10.65 -7.91
C TRP A 305 -29.44 10.93 -7.37
N PRO A 306 -29.96 10.21 -6.35
CA PRO A 306 -31.25 10.50 -5.73
C PRO A 306 -31.28 11.81 -4.90
N GLU A 307 -32.33 12.62 -5.02
CA GLU A 307 -32.43 13.98 -4.42
C GLU A 307 -32.39 14.02 -2.88
N GLU A 308 -32.72 12.92 -2.21
CA GLU A 308 -32.83 12.85 -0.75
C GLU A 308 -31.47 12.91 -0.02
N GLN A 309 -30.34 12.74 -0.73
CA GLN A 309 -29.01 12.76 -0.15
C GLN A 309 -28.31 14.11 -0.36
N ALA A 310 -28.06 14.84 0.74
CA ALA A 310 -27.36 16.13 0.74
C ALA A 310 -25.85 16.02 0.45
N GLN A 311 -25.25 14.85 0.74
CA GLN A 311 -23.85 14.54 0.50
C GLN A 311 -23.73 13.23 -0.30
N ILE A 312 -22.84 13.22 -1.27
CA ILE A 312 -22.51 12.08 -2.12
C ILE A 312 -21.07 11.68 -1.78
N LEU A 313 -20.87 10.42 -1.42
CA LEU A 313 -19.54 9.80 -1.37
C LEU A 313 -19.26 9.20 -2.74
N ILE A 314 -18.23 9.71 -3.42
CA ILE A 314 -17.84 9.24 -4.74
C ILE A 314 -16.32 9.08 -4.80
N SER A 315 -15.83 8.02 -5.44
CA SER A 315 -14.40 7.83 -5.70
C SER A 315 -13.99 8.30 -7.10
N PRO A 316 -12.71 8.63 -7.33
CA PRO A 316 -12.21 8.86 -8.69
C PRO A 316 -12.49 7.70 -9.66
N GLU A 317 -12.47 6.45 -9.19
CA GLU A 317 -12.83 5.26 -9.97
C GLU A 317 -14.27 5.35 -10.47
N ASP A 318 -15.22 5.69 -9.58
CA ASP A 318 -16.64 5.87 -9.94
C ASP A 318 -16.83 7.00 -10.97
N VAL A 319 -16.08 8.10 -10.81
CA VAL A 319 -16.14 9.24 -11.75
C VAL A 319 -15.67 8.80 -13.13
N LEU A 320 -14.54 8.10 -13.22
CA LEU A 320 -14.00 7.62 -14.50
C LEU A 320 -14.96 6.59 -15.13
N GLN A 321 -15.50 5.68 -14.34
CA GLN A 321 -16.46 4.67 -14.78
C GLN A 321 -17.68 5.33 -15.43
N LYS A 322 -18.33 6.25 -14.72
CA LYS A 322 -19.53 6.95 -15.20
C LYS A 322 -19.23 7.86 -16.39
N ALA A 323 -18.10 8.56 -16.39
CA ALA A 323 -17.72 9.42 -17.52
C ALA A 323 -17.52 8.61 -18.81
N ILE A 324 -16.94 7.41 -18.73
CA ILE A 324 -16.77 6.54 -19.91
C ILE A 324 -18.10 5.96 -20.36
N LEU A 325 -18.97 5.52 -19.45
CA LEU A 325 -20.33 5.07 -19.78
C LEU A 325 -21.13 6.15 -20.52
N ILE A 326 -21.10 7.39 -20.02
CA ILE A 326 -21.72 8.56 -20.68
C ILE A 326 -21.12 8.78 -22.08
N SER A 327 -19.80 8.65 -22.23
CA SER A 327 -19.12 8.86 -23.52
C SER A 327 -19.44 7.79 -24.58
N LEU A 328 -19.81 6.57 -24.15
CA LEU A 328 -20.12 5.44 -25.02
C LEU A 328 -21.63 5.20 -25.16
N GLU A 329 -22.46 6.03 -24.53
CA GLU A 329 -23.93 5.87 -24.48
C GLU A 329 -24.37 4.50 -23.94
N LEU A 330 -23.66 4.00 -22.91
CA LEU A 330 -23.93 2.72 -22.25
C LEU A 330 -24.55 2.92 -20.87
N THR A 331 -25.36 1.97 -20.43
CA THR A 331 -25.89 1.88 -19.06
C THR A 331 -25.16 0.78 -18.27
N PRO A 332 -25.17 0.81 -16.93
CA PRO A 332 -24.62 -0.28 -16.11
C PRO A 332 -25.24 -1.65 -16.44
N ALA A 333 -26.55 -1.68 -16.76
CA ALA A 333 -27.25 -2.90 -17.16
C ALA A 333 -26.72 -3.49 -18.47
N ASP A 334 -26.26 -2.66 -19.43
CA ASP A 334 -25.65 -3.15 -20.67
C ASP A 334 -24.32 -3.89 -20.42
N ILE A 335 -23.61 -3.53 -19.33
CA ILE A 335 -22.35 -4.17 -18.93
C ILE A 335 -22.64 -5.51 -18.24
N GLU A 336 -23.58 -5.56 -17.30
CA GLU A 336 -24.02 -6.79 -16.63
C GLU A 336 -24.56 -7.84 -17.63
N GLU A 337 -25.33 -7.40 -18.63
CA GLU A 337 -25.81 -8.27 -19.71
C GLU A 337 -24.65 -8.82 -20.56
N TYR A 338 -23.56 -8.06 -20.73
CA TYR A 338 -22.39 -8.49 -21.47
C TYR A 338 -21.55 -9.53 -20.68
N GLU A 339 -21.39 -9.34 -19.36
CA GLU A 339 -20.66 -10.26 -18.48
C GLU A 339 -21.37 -11.61 -18.30
N SER A 340 -22.70 -11.61 -18.25
CA SER A 340 -23.50 -12.84 -18.09
C SER A 340 -23.52 -13.75 -19.32
N ARG A 341 -22.94 -13.33 -20.46
CA ARG A 341 -22.87 -14.15 -21.67
C ARG A 341 -21.79 -15.24 -21.54
N PRO A 342 -22.06 -16.47 -22.00
CA PRO A 342 -21.08 -17.55 -21.94
C PRO A 342 -19.85 -17.22 -22.80
N GLN A 343 -18.77 -16.81 -22.15
CA GLN A 343 -17.47 -16.65 -22.79
C GLN A 343 -16.89 -18.05 -23.05
N ALA A 344 -16.70 -18.42 -24.33
CA ALA A 344 -15.93 -19.60 -24.68
C ALA A 344 -14.49 -19.43 -24.15
N MET A 345 -13.95 -20.47 -23.51
CA MET A 345 -12.62 -20.47 -22.90
C MET A 345 -11.56 -19.92 -23.88
N VAL A 346 -11.04 -18.73 -23.57
CA VAL A 346 -9.77 -18.26 -24.13
C VAL A 346 -8.76 -18.38 -22.99
N THR A 347 -7.81 -19.29 -23.14
CA THR A 347 -6.67 -19.44 -22.24
C THR A 347 -5.97 -18.10 -22.05
N GLY A 348 -5.72 -17.73 -20.79
CA GLY A 348 -5.29 -16.40 -20.30
C GLY A 348 -3.96 -15.82 -20.80
N SER A 349 -3.43 -16.28 -21.94
CA SER A 349 -2.26 -15.71 -22.60
C SER A 349 -2.61 -14.78 -23.78
N LEU A 350 -3.90 -14.68 -24.14
CA LEU A 350 -4.37 -14.05 -25.38
C LEU A 350 -5.60 -13.15 -25.19
N MET A 351 -5.51 -12.15 -24.32
CA MET A 351 -6.47 -11.02 -24.34
C MET A 351 -6.21 -10.00 -25.48
N MET A 352 -5.32 -10.30 -26.43
CA MET A 352 -5.01 -9.43 -27.58
C MET A 352 -5.05 -10.13 -28.94
N GLN A 353 -5.81 -11.23 -29.11
CA GLN A 353 -6.12 -11.70 -30.46
C GLN A 353 -7.62 -11.82 -30.72
N THR A 354 -7.99 -11.17 -31.81
CA THR A 354 -9.31 -11.02 -32.41
C THR A 354 -10.05 -12.35 -32.57
N VAL A 355 -11.01 -12.63 -31.69
CA VAL A 355 -12.08 -13.58 -32.00
C VAL A 355 -13.15 -12.82 -32.78
N ASN A 356 -13.17 -13.05 -34.10
CA ASN A 356 -14.21 -12.58 -35.02
C ASN A 356 -15.53 -13.27 -34.68
N ILE A 357 -16.27 -12.71 -33.73
CA ILE A 357 -17.71 -12.96 -33.58
C ILE A 357 -18.39 -11.69 -34.04
N SER A 358 -19.24 -11.81 -35.06
CA SER A 358 -20.09 -10.76 -35.62
C SER A 358 -20.87 -10.05 -34.51
N ALA A 359 -20.35 -8.92 -34.02
CA ALA A 359 -20.89 -8.21 -32.88
C ALA A 359 -21.69 -6.98 -33.34
N SER A 360 -22.94 -6.89 -32.88
CA SER A 360 -23.76 -5.69 -32.96
C SER A 360 -23.14 -4.52 -32.19
N GLY A 361 -23.53 -3.28 -32.53
CA GLY A 361 -22.92 -2.04 -32.03
C GLY A 361 -22.76 -1.96 -30.51
N LYS A 362 -23.74 -2.44 -29.72
CA LYS A 362 -23.66 -2.44 -28.25
C LYS A 362 -22.58 -3.39 -27.69
N SER A 363 -22.41 -4.58 -28.27
CA SER A 363 -21.41 -5.54 -27.77
C SER A 363 -19.98 -5.08 -28.04
N GLN A 364 -19.77 -4.36 -29.16
CA GLN A 364 -18.49 -3.71 -29.44
C GLN A 364 -18.23 -2.53 -28.50
N ALA A 365 -19.26 -1.74 -28.18
CA ALA A 365 -19.16 -0.66 -27.21
C ALA A 365 -18.80 -1.17 -25.80
N CYS A 366 -19.41 -2.28 -25.33
CA CYS A 366 -19.04 -2.89 -24.04
C CYS A 366 -17.58 -3.39 -24.03
N ARG A 367 -17.06 -3.95 -25.14
CA ARG A 367 -15.63 -4.29 -25.24
C ARG A 367 -14.72 -3.08 -25.17
N LEU A 368 -15.10 -2.01 -25.87
CA LEU A 368 -14.35 -0.75 -25.87
C LEU A 368 -14.36 -0.08 -24.49
N TYR A 369 -15.46 -0.22 -23.74
CA TYR A 369 -15.58 0.26 -22.36
C TYR A 369 -14.48 -0.33 -21.47
N TYR A 370 -14.28 -1.65 -21.44
CA TYR A 370 -13.25 -2.27 -20.59
C TYR A 370 -11.84 -1.78 -20.93
N SER A 371 -11.50 -1.70 -22.22
CA SER A 371 -10.20 -1.18 -22.66
C SER A 371 -10.01 0.27 -22.21
N LYS A 372 -11.00 1.14 -22.46
CA LYS A 372 -10.94 2.56 -22.09
C LYS A 372 -10.90 2.74 -20.58
N PHE A 373 -11.59 1.90 -19.81
CA PHE A 373 -11.61 1.99 -18.36
C PHE A 373 -10.26 1.60 -17.75
N GLU A 374 -9.60 0.56 -18.27
CA GLU A 374 -8.23 0.23 -17.87
C GLU A 374 -7.23 1.33 -18.26
N ASP A 375 -7.36 1.90 -19.46
CA ASP A 375 -6.53 3.03 -19.90
C ASP A 375 -6.73 4.26 -18.99
N ALA A 376 -7.97 4.55 -18.59
CA ALA A 376 -8.29 5.64 -17.65
C ALA A 376 -7.67 5.43 -16.27
N LYS A 377 -7.82 4.23 -15.69
CA LYS A 377 -7.22 3.88 -14.40
C LYS A 377 -5.70 4.02 -14.46
N THR A 378 -5.09 3.54 -15.54
CA THR A 378 -3.64 3.63 -15.77
C THR A 378 -3.19 5.08 -15.89
N GLY A 379 -3.88 5.90 -16.70
CA GLY A 379 -3.57 7.32 -16.88
C GLY A 379 -3.67 8.13 -15.59
N PHE A 380 -4.68 7.85 -14.75
CA PHE A 380 -4.83 8.47 -13.44
C PHE A 380 -3.67 8.13 -12.50
N LYS A 381 -3.34 6.84 -12.36
CA LYS A 381 -2.29 6.36 -11.45
C LYS A 381 -0.90 6.81 -11.89
N ALA A 382 -0.61 6.78 -13.19
CA ALA A 382 0.72 7.05 -13.74
C ALA A 382 1.22 8.48 -13.51
N LEU A 383 0.33 9.39 -13.10
CA LEU A 383 0.68 10.75 -12.74
C LEU A 383 1.39 10.84 -11.38
N ALA A 384 0.95 10.05 -10.39
CA ALA A 384 1.43 10.16 -9.00
C ALA A 384 2.26 8.94 -8.55
N GLU A 385 2.14 7.81 -9.22
CA GLU A 385 2.75 6.55 -8.81
C GLU A 385 3.70 5.97 -9.86
N ASN A 386 4.75 5.31 -9.38
CA ASN A 386 5.70 4.60 -10.21
C ASN A 386 5.32 3.11 -10.30
N ALA A 387 4.85 2.68 -11.47
CA ALA A 387 4.35 1.32 -11.70
C ALA A 387 5.39 0.24 -11.37
N LEU A 388 6.65 0.42 -11.79
CA LEU A 388 7.73 -0.53 -11.52
C LEU A 388 8.04 -0.62 -10.02
N LEU A 389 8.22 0.52 -9.36
CA LEU A 389 8.56 0.58 -7.94
C LEU A 389 7.47 -0.07 -7.08
N LYS A 390 6.20 0.23 -7.38
CA LYS A 390 5.05 -0.36 -6.69
C LYS A 390 4.88 -1.85 -6.97
N SER A 391 5.09 -2.28 -8.20
CA SER A 391 5.06 -3.71 -8.53
C SER A 391 6.20 -4.48 -7.85
N TRP A 392 7.37 -3.88 -7.68
CA TRP A 392 8.47 -4.44 -6.90
C TRP A 392 8.09 -4.55 -5.41
N GLU A 393 7.59 -3.48 -4.80
CA GLU A 393 7.09 -3.48 -3.41
C GLU A 393 6.08 -4.61 -3.16
N TYR A 394 5.11 -4.81 -4.05
CA TYR A 394 4.09 -5.84 -3.90
C TYR A 394 4.61 -7.26 -4.19
N SER A 395 5.62 -7.36 -5.05
CA SER A 395 6.36 -8.62 -5.22
C SER A 395 7.10 -8.98 -3.93
N LEU A 396 7.69 -8.00 -3.24
CA LEU A 396 8.26 -8.21 -1.91
C LEU A 396 7.20 -8.65 -0.90
N ALA A 397 6.05 -7.96 -0.86
CA ALA A 397 4.95 -8.29 0.06
C ALA A 397 4.51 -9.75 -0.03
N SER A 398 4.60 -10.38 -1.21
CA SER A 398 4.27 -11.79 -1.42
C SER A 398 5.17 -12.76 -0.65
N PHE A 399 6.35 -12.34 -0.17
CA PHE A 399 7.20 -13.17 0.70
C PHE A 399 6.67 -13.30 2.13
N SER A 400 5.73 -12.44 2.56
CA SER A 400 5.18 -12.47 3.92
C SER A 400 4.33 -13.72 4.24
N GLU A 401 3.84 -14.41 3.20
CA GLU A 401 2.96 -15.58 3.31
C GLU A 401 3.72 -16.92 3.15
N THR A 402 5.05 -16.90 3.13
CA THR A 402 5.88 -18.08 2.80
C THR A 402 5.97 -19.16 3.90
N LYS A 403 5.17 -19.07 4.97
CA LYS A 403 5.05 -20.16 5.93
C LYS A 403 4.36 -21.35 5.25
N LEU A 404 5.06 -22.48 5.18
CA LEU A 404 4.53 -23.80 4.78
C LEU A 404 3.25 -24.20 5.53
N GLN A 405 2.98 -23.59 6.69
CA GLN A 405 1.80 -23.84 7.54
C GLN A 405 0.59 -22.90 7.29
N PHE A 406 0.75 -21.82 6.50
CA PHE A 406 -0.25 -20.75 6.39
C PHE A 406 -0.91 -20.68 4.99
N ALA A 407 -0.12 -20.88 3.92
CA ALA A 407 -0.67 -21.32 2.63
C ALA A 407 -1.40 -22.68 2.74
N SER A 408 -1.10 -23.42 3.82
CA SER A 408 -1.84 -24.63 4.18
C SER A 408 -3.18 -24.39 4.88
N TRP A 409 -3.57 -23.14 5.13
CA TRP A 409 -4.77 -22.82 5.89
C TRP A 409 -5.94 -22.47 4.99
N ASN A 410 -5.76 -21.58 4.00
CA ASN A 410 -6.90 -21.09 3.22
C ASN A 410 -7.37 -22.10 2.15
N LEU A 411 -6.46 -22.51 1.26
CA LEU A 411 -6.76 -23.52 0.24
C LEU A 411 -7.26 -24.81 0.91
N TYR A 412 -6.55 -25.34 1.91
CA TYR A 412 -6.87 -26.65 2.48
C TYR A 412 -8.13 -26.63 3.34
N ALA A 413 -8.38 -25.57 4.12
CA ALA A 413 -9.67 -25.41 4.80
C ALA A 413 -10.82 -25.40 3.80
N SER A 414 -10.63 -24.77 2.64
CA SER A 414 -11.66 -24.76 1.59
C SER A 414 -11.89 -26.15 0.96
N LEU A 415 -10.87 -27.01 0.86
CA LEU A 415 -10.98 -28.33 0.23
C LEU A 415 -11.72 -29.37 1.08
N GLY A 416 -11.64 -29.26 2.41
CA GLY A 416 -12.25 -30.20 3.34
C GLY A 416 -11.67 -31.62 3.18
N LEU A 417 -10.40 -31.81 3.55
CA LEU A 417 -9.68 -33.07 3.35
C LEU A 417 -9.96 -34.13 4.42
N GLY A 418 -10.69 -33.80 5.50
CA GLY A 418 -11.08 -34.76 6.53
C GLY A 418 -12.27 -35.64 6.11
N PRO A 419 -12.34 -36.91 6.55
CA PRO A 419 -13.47 -37.79 6.25
C PRO A 419 -14.79 -37.34 6.90
N GLN A 420 -14.73 -36.55 7.97
CA GLN A 420 -15.86 -35.97 8.70
C GLN A 420 -16.40 -34.66 8.10
N GLU A 421 -15.72 -34.08 7.12
CA GLU A 421 -16.06 -32.77 6.57
C GLU A 421 -17.05 -32.92 5.39
N ALA A 422 -18.34 -32.97 5.71
CA ALA A 422 -19.40 -33.12 4.72
C ALA A 422 -19.30 -32.07 3.59
N GLY A 423 -19.56 -32.52 2.36
CA GLY A 423 -19.40 -31.72 1.14
C GLY A 423 -17.95 -31.54 0.66
N GLY A 424 -16.94 -31.88 1.48
CA GLY A 424 -15.51 -31.80 1.14
C GLY A 424 -14.96 -32.97 0.32
N ILE A 425 -13.72 -32.83 -0.15
CA ILE A 425 -13.02 -33.85 -0.94
C ILE A 425 -12.71 -35.10 -0.10
N GLY A 426 -12.30 -34.92 1.15
CA GLY A 426 -11.98 -36.01 2.07
C GLY A 426 -13.17 -36.92 2.33
N HIS A 427 -14.36 -36.34 2.57
CA HIS A 427 -15.58 -37.09 2.74
C HIS A 427 -15.93 -37.93 1.49
N SER A 428 -15.86 -37.32 0.30
CA SER A 428 -16.11 -38.02 -0.96
C SER A 428 -15.12 -39.16 -1.20
N LEU A 429 -13.83 -38.90 -0.99
CA LEU A 429 -12.77 -39.91 -1.09
C LEU A 429 -13.01 -41.08 -0.13
N TYR A 430 -13.35 -40.80 1.12
CA TYR A 430 -13.66 -41.82 2.13
C TYR A 430 -14.85 -42.69 1.71
N LEU A 431 -15.93 -42.11 1.17
CA LEU A 431 -17.09 -42.85 0.68
C LEU A 431 -16.73 -43.80 -0.48
N ILE A 432 -15.89 -43.36 -1.41
CA ILE A 432 -15.44 -44.18 -2.55
C ILE A 432 -14.57 -45.34 -2.06
N LEU A 433 -13.59 -45.07 -1.20
CA LEU A 433 -12.71 -46.10 -0.64
C LEU A 433 -13.50 -47.09 0.20
N LYS A 434 -14.46 -46.63 1.00
CA LYS A 434 -15.37 -47.49 1.76
C LYS A 434 -16.20 -48.38 0.84
N LYS A 435 -16.77 -47.83 -0.25
CA LYS A 435 -17.53 -48.62 -1.23
C LYS A 435 -16.66 -49.70 -1.88
N LYS A 436 -15.41 -49.40 -2.22
CA LYS A 436 -14.46 -50.38 -2.77
C LYS A 436 -14.06 -51.44 -1.75
N LEU A 437 -13.83 -51.04 -0.50
CA LEU A 437 -13.55 -51.94 0.62
C LEU A 437 -14.72 -52.89 0.88
N ASP A 438 -15.96 -52.37 0.92
CA ASP A 438 -17.17 -53.16 1.13
C ASP A 438 -17.36 -54.18 -0.01
N ASN A 439 -17.10 -53.78 -1.27
CA ASN A 439 -17.15 -54.70 -2.41
C ASN A 439 -16.06 -55.79 -2.30
N ALA A 440 -14.82 -55.43 -1.96
CA ALA A 440 -13.75 -56.41 -1.75
C ALA A 440 -14.08 -57.39 -0.61
N ASN A 441 -14.63 -56.89 0.50
CA ASN A 441 -15.09 -57.72 1.62
C ASN A 441 -16.23 -58.66 1.21
N GLN A 442 -17.17 -58.21 0.38
CA GLN A 442 -18.23 -59.06 -0.15
C GLN A 442 -17.65 -60.18 -1.04
N GLN A 443 -16.72 -59.85 -1.94
CA GLN A 443 -16.03 -60.85 -2.77
C GLN A 443 -15.24 -61.87 -1.92
N ILE A 444 -14.59 -61.42 -0.84
CA ILE A 444 -13.92 -62.32 0.10
C ILE A 444 -14.93 -63.27 0.75
N GLN A 445 -16.08 -62.77 1.20
CA GLN A 445 -17.13 -63.61 1.79
C GLN A 445 -17.69 -64.63 0.80
N ASP A 446 -17.95 -64.21 -0.44
CA ASP A 446 -18.46 -65.08 -1.50
C ASP A 446 -17.45 -66.19 -1.83
N ILE A 447 -16.16 -65.84 -1.97
CA ILE A 447 -15.08 -66.79 -2.24
C ILE A 447 -14.78 -67.68 -1.03
N GLN A 448 -14.96 -67.18 0.19
CA GLN A 448 -14.72 -67.95 1.42
C GLN A 448 -15.62 -69.20 1.48
N PHE A 449 -16.85 -69.10 0.99
CA PHE A 449 -17.77 -70.24 0.90
C PHE A 449 -17.23 -71.33 -0.05
N ASP A 450 -16.75 -70.93 -1.23
CA ASP A 450 -16.15 -71.84 -2.21
C ASP A 450 -14.82 -72.43 -1.70
N TYR A 451 -14.03 -71.62 -0.99
CA TYR A 451 -12.79 -72.04 -0.34
C TYR A 451 -13.05 -73.12 0.71
N ASP A 452 -14.03 -72.92 1.60
CA ASP A 452 -14.37 -73.87 2.66
C ASP A 452 -14.88 -75.20 2.08
N GLN A 453 -15.67 -75.16 0.99
CA GLN A 453 -16.10 -76.36 0.27
C GLN A 453 -14.93 -77.10 -0.39
N ALA A 454 -14.07 -76.39 -1.12
CA ALA A 454 -12.91 -76.97 -1.79
C ALA A 454 -11.92 -77.57 -0.78
N TYR A 455 -11.69 -76.89 0.35
CA TYR A 455 -10.87 -77.39 1.46
C TYR A 455 -11.44 -78.69 2.06
N GLY A 456 -12.75 -78.72 2.30
CA GLY A 456 -13.46 -79.91 2.79
C GLY A 456 -13.31 -81.11 1.84
N MET A 457 -13.44 -80.88 0.53
CA MET A 457 -13.25 -81.92 -0.49
C MET A 457 -11.80 -82.44 -0.54
N ILE A 458 -10.81 -81.56 -0.44
CA ILE A 458 -9.39 -81.96 -0.37
C ILE A 458 -9.13 -82.83 0.86
N ARG A 459 -9.61 -82.42 2.04
CA ARG A 459 -9.47 -83.21 3.28
C ARG A 459 -10.13 -84.58 3.18
N TYR A 460 -11.29 -84.66 2.53
CA TYR A 460 -11.97 -85.92 2.26
C TYR A 460 -11.15 -86.83 1.33
N LEU A 461 -10.59 -86.28 0.24
CA LEU A 461 -9.73 -87.02 -0.68
C LEU A 461 -8.41 -87.47 -0.03
N GLU A 462 -7.80 -86.64 0.82
CA GLU A 462 -6.61 -87.02 1.63
C GLU A 462 -6.90 -88.20 2.55
N THR A 463 -8.08 -88.21 3.16
CA THR A 463 -8.53 -89.29 4.05
C THR A 463 -8.79 -90.57 3.25
N ARG A 464 -9.46 -90.47 2.09
CA ARG A 464 -9.69 -91.61 1.17
C ARG A 464 -8.39 -92.19 0.61
N MET A 465 -7.40 -91.35 0.30
CA MET A 465 -6.07 -91.82 -0.13
C MET A 465 -5.40 -92.72 0.92
N ARG A 466 -5.63 -92.46 2.22
CA ARG A 466 -5.04 -93.25 3.32
C ARG A 466 -5.74 -94.60 3.54
N THR A 467 -6.97 -94.76 3.06
CA THR A 467 -7.82 -95.96 3.26
C THR A 467 -8.14 -96.71 1.96
N ALA A 468 -7.44 -96.41 0.86
CA ALA A 468 -7.72 -97.00 -0.46
C ALA A 468 -7.51 -98.53 -0.46
N SER A 469 -8.45 -99.25 -1.06
CA SER A 469 -8.52 -100.72 -0.99
C SER A 469 -7.77 -101.43 -2.14
N SER A 470 -7.38 -100.70 -3.19
CA SER A 470 -6.64 -101.22 -4.33
C SER A 470 -5.70 -100.18 -4.96
N GLU A 471 -4.67 -100.65 -5.67
CA GLU A 471 -3.64 -99.82 -6.33
C GLU A 471 -4.23 -98.94 -7.45
N LYS A 472 -5.21 -99.46 -8.21
CA LYS A 472 -5.97 -98.70 -9.21
C LYS A 472 -6.84 -97.60 -8.62
N GLU A 473 -7.47 -97.86 -7.47
CA GLU A 473 -8.28 -96.86 -6.77
C GLU A 473 -7.39 -95.74 -6.21
N ALA A 474 -6.20 -96.08 -5.70
CA ALA A 474 -5.23 -95.11 -5.23
C ALA A 474 -4.69 -94.19 -6.35
N GLU A 475 -4.45 -94.71 -7.56
CA GLU A 475 -4.06 -93.88 -8.71
C GLU A 475 -5.17 -92.92 -9.17
N TRP A 476 -6.42 -93.38 -9.20
CA TRP A 476 -7.56 -92.55 -9.57
C TRP A 476 -7.80 -91.42 -8.55
N ILE A 477 -7.75 -91.73 -7.26
CA ILE A 477 -7.87 -90.71 -6.19
C ILE A 477 -6.70 -89.72 -6.24
N LYS A 478 -5.47 -90.17 -6.59
CA LYS A 478 -4.33 -89.26 -6.79
C LYS A 478 -4.53 -88.28 -7.94
N LEU A 479 -5.14 -88.73 -9.05
CA LEU A 479 -5.44 -87.86 -10.18
C LEU A 479 -6.50 -86.82 -9.81
N GLU A 480 -7.60 -87.25 -9.19
CA GLU A 480 -8.67 -86.36 -8.73
C GLU A 480 -8.20 -85.37 -7.66
N TYR A 481 -7.35 -85.82 -6.73
CA TYR A 481 -6.70 -84.96 -5.74
C TYR A 481 -5.85 -83.86 -6.40
N ARG A 482 -5.06 -84.18 -7.43
CA ARG A 482 -4.26 -83.18 -8.16
C ARG A 482 -5.14 -82.13 -8.83
N THR A 483 -6.22 -82.52 -9.47
CA THR A 483 -7.15 -81.58 -10.12
C THR A 483 -7.84 -80.67 -9.10
N ARG A 484 -8.37 -81.24 -8.01
CA ARG A 484 -9.03 -80.46 -6.94
C ARG A 484 -8.07 -79.57 -6.18
N ARG A 485 -6.81 -80.00 -6.02
CA ARG A 485 -5.76 -79.20 -5.41
C ARG A 485 -5.40 -77.98 -6.26
N TYR A 486 -5.30 -78.14 -7.58
CA TYR A 486 -5.12 -77.00 -8.48
C TYR A 486 -6.32 -76.02 -8.44
N GLU A 487 -7.55 -76.53 -8.39
CA GLU A 487 -8.74 -75.69 -8.21
C GLU A 487 -8.73 -74.92 -6.89
N PHE A 488 -8.35 -75.58 -5.79
CA PHE A 488 -8.20 -74.95 -4.48
C PHE A 488 -7.10 -73.90 -4.46
N GLU A 489 -5.92 -74.20 -4.98
CA GLU A 489 -4.81 -73.24 -5.08
C GLU A 489 -5.25 -71.98 -5.85
N ARG A 490 -6.03 -72.13 -6.93
CA ARG A 490 -6.58 -70.99 -7.67
C ARG A 490 -7.60 -70.18 -6.86
N ILE A 491 -8.46 -70.85 -6.07
CA ILE A 491 -9.44 -70.18 -5.20
C ILE A 491 -8.74 -69.44 -4.06
N GLU A 492 -7.73 -70.06 -3.46
CA GLU A 492 -6.86 -69.49 -2.43
C GLU A 492 -6.14 -68.25 -2.95
N GLU A 493 -5.47 -68.35 -4.11
CA GLU A 493 -4.84 -67.20 -4.78
C GLU A 493 -5.82 -66.05 -5.04
N THR A 494 -7.05 -66.37 -5.46
CA THR A 494 -8.08 -65.35 -5.73
C THR A 494 -8.56 -64.70 -4.44
N ARG A 495 -8.79 -65.47 -3.38
CA ARG A 495 -9.16 -64.97 -2.05
C ARG A 495 -8.07 -64.07 -1.49
N ASP A 496 -6.82 -64.53 -1.52
CA ASP A 496 -5.68 -63.81 -0.97
C ASP A 496 -5.42 -62.51 -1.75
N LYS A 497 -5.66 -62.50 -3.07
CA LYS A 497 -5.66 -61.29 -3.88
C LYS A 497 -6.72 -60.27 -3.43
N TRP A 498 -7.95 -60.71 -3.16
CA TRP A 498 -9.00 -59.82 -2.67
C TRP A 498 -8.76 -59.34 -1.23
N GLN A 499 -8.24 -60.21 -0.35
CA GLN A 499 -7.80 -59.82 1.00
C GLN A 499 -6.70 -58.76 0.96
N TYR A 500 -5.72 -58.94 0.08
CA TYR A 500 -4.66 -57.97 -0.16
C TYR A 500 -5.24 -56.63 -0.64
N GLN A 501 -6.16 -56.64 -1.61
CA GLN A 501 -6.83 -55.41 -2.08
C GLN A 501 -7.66 -54.72 -0.99
N ALA A 502 -8.41 -55.47 -0.18
CA ALA A 502 -9.19 -54.93 0.94
C ALA A 502 -8.28 -54.25 1.98
N GLN A 503 -7.16 -54.89 2.34
CA GLN A 503 -6.19 -54.30 3.26
C GLN A 503 -5.60 -53.00 2.69
N ARG A 504 -5.30 -52.97 1.39
CA ARG A 504 -4.80 -51.76 0.70
C ARG A 504 -5.81 -50.63 0.77
N TYR A 505 -7.08 -50.86 0.40
CA TYR A 505 -8.13 -49.83 0.47
C TYR A 505 -8.34 -49.29 1.88
N ALA A 506 -8.31 -50.14 2.91
CA ALA A 506 -8.45 -49.72 4.30
C ALA A 506 -7.34 -48.76 4.76
N SER A 507 -6.14 -48.88 4.18
CA SER A 507 -4.97 -48.05 4.52
C SER A 507 -4.68 -46.90 3.54
N LEU A 508 -5.47 -46.74 2.47
CA LEU A 508 -5.12 -45.86 1.34
C LEU A 508 -5.41 -44.38 1.59
N PHE A 509 -6.33 -44.05 2.50
CA PHE A 509 -6.82 -42.69 2.68
C PHE A 509 -5.71 -41.70 3.07
N ASP A 510 -5.02 -41.92 4.19
CA ASP A 510 -4.00 -40.98 4.69
C ASP A 510 -2.81 -40.84 3.71
N PRO A 511 -2.23 -41.93 3.17
CA PRO A 511 -1.14 -41.83 2.20
C PRO A 511 -1.52 -41.07 0.92
N LEU A 512 -2.77 -41.20 0.46
CA LEU A 512 -3.24 -40.49 -0.72
C LEU A 512 -3.43 -38.99 -0.44
N ILE A 513 -3.93 -38.64 0.75
CA ILE A 513 -3.99 -37.23 1.18
C ILE A 513 -2.57 -36.66 1.26
N ASP A 514 -1.63 -37.35 1.89
CA ASP A 514 -0.23 -36.90 2.00
C ASP A 514 0.43 -36.69 0.63
N LEU A 515 0.14 -37.54 -0.36
CA LEU A 515 0.56 -37.36 -1.74
C LEU A 515 0.00 -36.06 -2.33
N TYR A 516 -1.31 -35.81 -2.25
CA TYR A 516 -1.90 -34.56 -2.72
C TYR A 516 -1.31 -33.34 -2.00
N MET A 517 -1.14 -33.40 -0.67
CA MET A 517 -0.51 -32.36 0.17
C MET A 517 0.89 -32.00 -0.35
N SER A 518 1.68 -33.00 -0.75
CA SER A 518 3.03 -32.79 -1.29
C SER A 518 3.04 -32.13 -2.68
N LEU A 519 1.99 -32.31 -3.47
CA LEU A 519 1.88 -31.79 -4.84
C LEU A 519 1.27 -30.38 -4.91
N PHE A 520 0.40 -30.00 -3.97
CA PHE A 520 -0.25 -28.67 -3.99
C PHE A 520 0.72 -27.50 -4.16
N PRO A 521 1.89 -27.41 -3.47
CA PRO A 521 2.84 -26.31 -3.66
C PRO A 521 3.39 -26.17 -5.09
N ASN A 522 3.41 -27.25 -5.87
CA ASN A 522 3.85 -27.24 -7.28
C ASN A 522 2.78 -26.67 -8.22
N TYR A 523 1.51 -26.71 -7.81
CA TYR A 523 0.36 -26.30 -8.62
C TYR A 523 -0.31 -25.03 -8.14
N PHE A 524 -0.20 -24.69 -6.86
CA PHE A 524 -0.86 -23.53 -6.27
C PHE A 524 0.14 -22.67 -5.49
N GLN A 525 -0.14 -21.37 -5.43
CA GLN A 525 0.58 -20.45 -4.56
C GLN A 525 -0.25 -19.22 -4.28
N GLU A 526 -0.17 -18.76 -3.04
CA GLU A 526 -0.76 -17.51 -2.62
C GLU A 526 0.25 -16.37 -2.83
N VAL A 527 -0.25 -15.24 -3.31
CA VAL A 527 0.53 -14.02 -3.51
C VAL A 527 -0.24 -12.84 -2.99
N TYR A 528 0.49 -11.80 -2.60
CA TYR A 528 -0.12 -10.54 -2.20
C TYR A 528 -0.84 -9.89 -3.39
N ASP A 529 -2.05 -9.40 -3.16
CA ASP A 529 -2.87 -8.70 -4.15
C ASP A 529 -3.25 -7.31 -3.64
N ALA A 530 -2.54 -6.30 -4.17
CA ALA A 530 -2.76 -4.90 -3.83
C ALA A 530 -4.11 -4.35 -4.31
N ASP A 531 -4.86 -5.06 -5.16
CA ASP A 531 -6.17 -4.60 -5.59
C ASP A 531 -7.28 -5.00 -4.61
N MET A 532 -6.98 -5.85 -3.62
CA MET A 532 -7.90 -6.25 -2.56
C MET A 532 -7.82 -5.31 -1.36
N HIS A 533 -8.97 -4.79 -0.92
CA HIS A 533 -9.07 -3.92 0.25
C HIS A 533 -10.36 -4.25 1.02
N GLU A 534 -10.32 -4.23 2.35
CA GLU A 534 -11.53 -4.20 3.17
C GLU A 534 -12.12 -2.79 3.17
N ILE A 535 -13.42 -2.67 2.88
CA ILE A 535 -14.16 -1.39 2.78
C ILE A 535 -14.32 -0.72 4.17
N THR A 536 -14.05 -1.45 5.26
CA THR A 536 -14.38 -1.07 6.63
C THR A 536 -13.23 -0.51 7.46
N SER A 537 -11.98 -0.51 6.98
CA SER A 537 -10.85 0.04 7.75
C SER A 537 -10.91 1.57 7.80
N THR A 538 -10.65 2.15 8.97
CA THR A 538 -10.50 3.61 9.09
C THR A 538 -9.30 4.09 8.25
N PRO A 539 -9.21 5.36 7.83
CA PRO A 539 -8.11 5.85 6.99
C PRO A 539 -6.70 5.68 7.58
N TYR A 540 -6.61 5.37 8.88
CA TYR A 540 -5.37 5.29 9.66
C TYR A 540 -5.19 3.93 10.36
N ASP A 541 -6.13 3.01 10.20
CA ASP A 541 -5.96 1.60 10.53
C ASP A 541 -5.59 0.87 9.25
N ASP A 542 -4.51 0.08 9.27
CA ASP A 542 -4.18 -0.71 8.09
C ASP A 542 -5.31 -1.71 7.80
N SER A 543 -5.83 -1.66 6.57
CA SER A 543 -6.63 -2.76 6.04
C SER A 543 -5.77 -4.02 6.07
N PRO A 544 -6.31 -5.19 6.46
CA PRO A 544 -5.54 -6.43 6.40
C PRO A 544 -5.12 -6.70 4.94
N ALA A 545 -3.92 -7.25 4.76
CA ALA A 545 -3.36 -7.46 3.43
C ALA A 545 -4.16 -8.48 2.62
N GLY A 546 -4.47 -8.14 1.37
CA GLY A 546 -5.12 -9.06 0.45
C GLY A 546 -4.17 -10.10 -0.12
N PHE A 547 -4.61 -11.34 -0.16
CA PHE A 547 -3.92 -12.47 -0.76
C PHE A 547 -4.84 -13.19 -1.74
N ARG A 548 -4.25 -13.60 -2.86
CA ARG A 548 -4.95 -14.32 -3.94
C ARG A 548 -4.21 -15.60 -4.31
N LEU A 549 -4.99 -16.63 -4.59
CA LEU A 549 -4.49 -17.91 -5.06
C LEU A 549 -4.16 -17.86 -6.56
N LEU A 550 -2.99 -18.38 -6.92
CA LEU A 550 -2.54 -18.59 -8.29
C LEU A 550 -2.50 -20.08 -8.62
N TYR A 551 -2.80 -20.42 -9.87
CA TYR A 551 -2.61 -21.75 -10.43
C TYR A 551 -1.39 -21.78 -11.37
N LYS A 552 -0.46 -22.70 -11.10
CA LYS A 552 0.88 -22.81 -11.72
C LYS A 552 0.95 -23.80 -12.87
N TYR A 553 -0.04 -24.69 -13.01
CA TYR A 553 -0.04 -25.81 -13.96
C TYR A 553 1.19 -26.74 -13.84
N GLY A 554 1.80 -26.85 -12.64
CA GLY A 554 3.03 -27.60 -12.42
C GLY A 554 4.30 -26.96 -13.02
N ARG A 555 4.23 -25.68 -13.43
CA ARG A 555 5.33 -25.00 -14.13
C ARG A 555 6.08 -24.07 -13.19
N SER A 556 7.39 -24.00 -13.37
CA SER A 556 8.25 -23.07 -12.61
C SER A 556 8.29 -21.65 -13.19
N ASN A 557 7.80 -21.44 -14.42
CA ASN A 557 7.76 -20.13 -15.05
C ASN A 557 6.53 -19.33 -14.60
N THR A 558 6.75 -18.26 -13.85
CA THR A 558 5.70 -17.41 -13.28
C THR A 558 4.88 -16.64 -14.30
N ALA A 559 5.42 -16.37 -15.49
CA ALA A 559 4.69 -15.68 -16.55
C ALA A 559 3.52 -16.52 -17.12
N GLN A 560 3.44 -17.80 -16.76
CA GLN A 560 2.39 -18.72 -17.19
C GLN A 560 1.42 -19.08 -16.07
N TRP A 561 1.58 -18.50 -14.88
CA TRP A 561 0.69 -18.72 -13.76
C TRP A 561 -0.56 -17.86 -13.92
N THR A 562 -1.71 -18.42 -13.56
CA THR A 562 -3.02 -17.76 -13.71
C THR A 562 -3.53 -17.34 -12.34
N ARG A 563 -3.98 -16.10 -12.22
CA ARG A 563 -4.70 -15.59 -11.03
C ARG A 563 -6.10 -16.17 -11.03
N ILE A 564 -6.54 -16.70 -9.88
CA ILE A 564 -7.91 -17.16 -9.71
C ILE A 564 -8.77 -15.98 -9.27
N GLN A 565 -9.70 -15.56 -10.12
CA GLN A 565 -10.52 -14.37 -9.91
C GLN A 565 -11.88 -14.67 -9.30
N ASP A 566 -12.48 -15.78 -9.72
CA ASP A 566 -13.83 -16.12 -9.38
C ASP A 566 -13.98 -17.62 -9.04
N GLN A 567 -15.22 -17.96 -8.71
CA GLN A 567 -15.63 -19.32 -8.38
C GLN A 567 -15.38 -20.31 -9.53
N LYS A 568 -15.61 -19.90 -10.78
CA LYS A 568 -15.51 -20.77 -11.95
C LYS A 568 -14.04 -21.12 -12.20
N GLU A 569 -13.16 -20.13 -12.18
CA GLU A 569 -11.72 -20.32 -12.31
C GLU A 569 -11.14 -21.16 -11.17
N PHE A 570 -11.67 -21.03 -9.95
CA PHE A 570 -11.27 -21.86 -8.81
C PHE A 570 -11.60 -23.33 -9.05
N ILE A 571 -12.84 -23.64 -9.44
CA ILE A 571 -13.29 -25.00 -9.75
C ILE A 571 -12.52 -25.61 -10.93
N GLU A 572 -12.31 -24.83 -11.99
CA GLU A 572 -11.55 -25.29 -13.16
C GLU A 572 -10.08 -25.57 -12.81
N SER A 573 -9.46 -24.73 -11.98
CA SER A 573 -8.08 -24.92 -11.52
C SER A 573 -7.93 -26.18 -10.65
N LEU A 574 -8.87 -26.43 -9.73
CA LEU A 574 -8.89 -27.65 -8.93
C LEU A 574 -9.12 -28.90 -9.80
N ALA A 575 -10.08 -28.87 -10.71
CA ALA A 575 -10.32 -29.98 -11.63
C ALA A 575 -9.08 -30.27 -12.49
N SER A 576 -8.42 -29.23 -13.00
CA SER A 576 -7.17 -29.36 -13.75
C SER A 576 -6.05 -29.96 -12.90
N PHE A 577 -5.95 -29.60 -11.63
CA PHE A 577 -4.95 -30.15 -10.71
C PHE A 577 -5.13 -31.66 -10.52
N PHE A 578 -6.34 -32.12 -10.17
CA PHE A 578 -6.58 -33.54 -9.90
C PHE A 578 -6.34 -34.41 -11.14
N VAL A 579 -6.69 -33.91 -12.34
CA VAL A 579 -6.38 -34.59 -13.61
C VAL A 579 -4.88 -34.63 -13.88
N ALA A 580 -4.14 -33.55 -13.60
CA ALA A 580 -2.69 -33.52 -13.81
C ALA A 580 -1.93 -34.40 -12.81
N ALA A 581 -2.38 -34.42 -11.55
CA ALA A 581 -1.80 -35.22 -10.47
C ALA A 581 -2.03 -36.73 -10.65
N GLU A 582 -3.03 -37.14 -11.45
CA GLU A 582 -3.35 -38.55 -11.71
C GLU A 582 -2.12 -39.34 -12.18
N MET A 583 -1.35 -38.79 -13.13
CA MET A 583 -0.16 -39.46 -13.65
C MET A 583 0.94 -39.64 -12.60
N GLU A 584 1.21 -38.60 -11.81
CA GLU A 584 2.24 -38.65 -10.76
C GLU A 584 1.84 -39.62 -9.64
N ILE A 585 0.57 -39.61 -9.23
CA ILE A 585 0.05 -40.50 -8.19
C ILE A 585 0.00 -41.95 -8.66
N SER A 586 -0.42 -42.21 -9.90
CA SER A 586 -0.44 -43.56 -10.48
C SER A 586 0.96 -44.19 -10.56
N SER A 587 2.00 -43.37 -10.69
CA SER A 587 3.41 -43.81 -10.71
C SER A 587 4.02 -44.03 -9.32
N SER A 588 3.32 -43.73 -8.23
CA SER A 588 3.83 -43.86 -6.86
C SER A 588 3.81 -45.31 -6.35
N GLU A 589 4.74 -45.65 -5.46
CA GLU A 589 4.78 -46.95 -4.78
C GLU A 589 3.50 -47.23 -3.97
N VAL A 590 2.86 -46.17 -3.47
CA VAL A 590 1.58 -46.26 -2.74
C VAL A 590 0.46 -46.80 -3.63
N MET A 591 0.52 -46.57 -4.95
CA MET A 591 -0.50 -46.99 -5.92
C MET A 591 -0.16 -48.25 -6.71
N GLU A 592 0.94 -48.93 -6.37
CA GLU A 592 1.31 -50.19 -7.03
C GLU A 592 0.17 -51.22 -6.89
N GLY A 593 -0.37 -51.67 -8.04
CA GLY A 593 -1.46 -52.63 -8.12
C GLY A 593 -2.87 -52.05 -8.10
N LEU A 594 -3.02 -50.72 -7.99
CA LEU A 594 -4.30 -50.00 -7.96
C LEU A 594 -4.43 -48.93 -9.06
N GLN A 595 -3.63 -49.01 -10.13
CA GLN A 595 -3.55 -47.94 -11.13
C GLN A 595 -4.87 -47.63 -11.82
N HIS A 596 -5.74 -48.63 -12.02
CA HIS A 596 -7.07 -48.41 -12.61
C HIS A 596 -8.02 -47.69 -11.64
N ASP A 597 -7.84 -47.88 -10.33
CA ASP A 597 -8.66 -47.26 -9.29
C ASP A 597 -8.35 -45.77 -9.14
N VAL A 598 -7.12 -45.33 -9.46
CA VAL A 598 -6.71 -43.92 -9.43
C VAL A 598 -7.58 -43.07 -10.36
N THR A 599 -7.88 -43.54 -11.58
CA THR A 599 -8.73 -42.83 -12.53
C THR A 599 -10.17 -42.69 -12.02
N GLU A 600 -10.71 -43.73 -11.38
CA GLU A 600 -12.06 -43.69 -10.80
C GLU A 600 -12.13 -42.72 -9.61
N ILE A 601 -11.14 -42.77 -8.72
CA ILE A 601 -11.01 -41.84 -7.58
C ILE A 601 -10.91 -40.39 -8.09
N THR A 602 -10.04 -40.13 -9.07
CA THR A 602 -9.84 -38.80 -9.66
C THR A 602 -11.14 -38.28 -10.30
N THR A 603 -11.84 -39.13 -11.06
CA THR A 603 -13.11 -38.76 -11.69
C THR A 603 -14.16 -38.37 -10.66
N ALA A 604 -14.29 -39.14 -9.59
CA ALA A 604 -15.27 -38.87 -8.55
C ALA A 604 -14.95 -37.61 -7.73
N ILE A 605 -13.65 -37.33 -7.47
CA ILE A 605 -13.21 -36.06 -6.89
C ILE A 605 -13.59 -34.88 -7.80
N VAL A 606 -13.30 -34.96 -9.10
CA VAL A 606 -13.64 -33.91 -10.07
C VAL A 606 -15.14 -33.67 -10.16
N MET A 607 -15.95 -34.75 -10.10
CA MET A 607 -17.41 -34.63 -10.06
C MET A 607 -17.88 -33.92 -8.78
N GLN A 608 -17.31 -34.25 -7.61
CA GLN A 608 -17.64 -33.61 -6.35
C GLN A 608 -17.31 -32.11 -6.38
N ILE A 609 -16.12 -31.75 -6.86
CA ILE A 609 -15.65 -30.34 -6.92
C ILE A 609 -16.58 -29.47 -7.77
N ARG A 610 -17.25 -30.04 -8.78
CA ARG A 610 -18.18 -29.31 -9.65
C ARG A 610 -19.59 -29.14 -9.06
N THR A 611 -19.86 -29.67 -7.88
CA THR A 611 -21.17 -29.51 -7.22
C THR A 611 -21.29 -28.14 -6.54
N SER A 612 -22.52 -27.62 -6.43
CA SER A 612 -22.79 -26.42 -5.60
C SER A 612 -22.54 -26.69 -4.12
N GLU A 613 -22.82 -27.92 -3.66
CA GLU A 613 -22.59 -28.38 -2.28
C GLU A 613 -21.12 -28.25 -1.85
N PHE A 614 -20.18 -28.59 -2.73
CA PHE A 614 -18.75 -28.42 -2.46
C PHE A 614 -18.39 -26.95 -2.21
N LEU A 615 -18.90 -26.04 -3.03
CA LEU A 615 -18.60 -24.60 -2.94
C LEU A 615 -19.27 -23.95 -1.73
N GLU A 616 -20.55 -24.24 -1.48
CA GLU A 616 -21.25 -23.76 -0.28
C GLU A 616 -20.55 -24.22 0.99
N SER A 617 -20.22 -25.51 1.07
CA SER A 617 -19.50 -26.06 2.22
C SER A 617 -18.08 -25.50 2.35
N ALA A 618 -17.41 -25.13 1.25
CA ALA A 618 -16.12 -24.45 1.28
C ALA A 618 -16.22 -23.08 1.96
N PHE A 619 -17.25 -22.29 1.66
CA PHE A 619 -17.48 -21.01 2.35
C PHE A 619 -17.77 -21.17 3.84
N TYR A 620 -18.52 -22.21 4.23
CA TYR A 620 -18.75 -22.49 5.65
C TYR A 620 -17.47 -22.91 6.39
N ARG A 621 -16.63 -23.78 5.78
CA ARG A 621 -15.33 -24.16 6.35
C ARG A 621 -14.40 -22.95 6.48
N MET A 622 -14.39 -22.07 5.48
CA MET A 622 -13.65 -20.82 5.50
C MET A 622 -14.09 -19.90 6.64
N ALA A 623 -15.40 -19.76 6.86
CA ALA A 623 -15.92 -18.96 7.97
C ALA A 623 -15.45 -19.50 9.34
N VAL A 624 -15.46 -20.83 9.51
CA VAL A 624 -14.96 -21.49 10.73
C VAL A 624 -13.46 -21.27 10.90
N ALA A 625 -12.67 -21.46 9.83
CA ALA A 625 -11.21 -21.32 9.87
C ALA A 625 -10.79 -19.89 10.24
N HIS A 626 -11.47 -18.88 9.70
CA HIS A 626 -11.19 -17.46 9.97
C HIS A 626 -11.95 -16.88 11.16
N HIS A 627 -12.69 -17.70 11.90
CA HIS A 627 -13.54 -17.27 13.03
C HIS A 627 -14.54 -16.15 12.67
N THR A 628 -15.09 -16.18 11.45
CA THR A 628 -16.12 -15.27 10.97
C THR A 628 -17.51 -15.92 10.98
N ALA A 629 -18.55 -15.10 11.02
CA ALA A 629 -19.93 -15.61 11.00
C ALA A 629 -20.27 -16.21 9.62
N PRO A 630 -20.85 -17.43 9.55
CA PRO A 630 -21.25 -18.01 8.28
C PRO A 630 -22.41 -17.20 7.65
N ILE A 631 -22.28 -16.89 6.36
CA ILE A 631 -23.32 -16.20 5.60
C ILE A 631 -24.29 -17.25 5.03
N LYS A 632 -25.59 -17.02 5.20
CA LYS A 632 -26.63 -17.88 4.62
C LYS A 632 -26.65 -17.71 3.09
N ASP A 633 -26.78 -18.81 2.36
CA ASP A 633 -26.85 -18.84 0.90
C ASP A 633 -25.64 -18.10 0.26
N PRO A 634 -24.41 -18.60 0.50
CA PRO A 634 -23.17 -17.87 0.19
C PRO A 634 -22.98 -17.59 -1.30
N LEU A 635 -23.51 -18.45 -2.18
CA LEU A 635 -23.42 -18.29 -3.64
C LEU A 635 -24.23 -17.09 -4.15
N GLU A 636 -25.31 -16.71 -3.46
CA GLU A 636 -26.14 -15.55 -3.81
C GLU A 636 -25.67 -14.25 -3.13
N ASN A 637 -24.72 -14.35 -2.19
CA ASN A 637 -24.26 -13.24 -1.34
C ASN A 637 -22.72 -13.12 -1.32
N LEU A 638 -22.06 -13.39 -2.46
CA LEU A 638 -20.60 -13.37 -2.58
C LEU A 638 -19.96 -12.00 -2.26
N ASP A 639 -20.72 -10.92 -2.36
CA ASP A 639 -20.35 -9.55 -2.01
C ASP A 639 -20.20 -9.35 -0.49
N LYS A 640 -20.91 -10.15 0.32
CA LYS A 640 -20.88 -10.09 1.78
C LYS A 640 -19.85 -11.02 2.42
N ILE A 641 -19.13 -11.79 1.62
CA ILE A 641 -18.13 -12.76 2.09
C ILE A 641 -16.74 -12.17 1.95
N ASP A 642 -16.13 -11.83 3.07
CA ASP A 642 -14.78 -11.25 3.13
C ASP A 642 -13.68 -12.28 2.79
N LYS A 643 -13.86 -13.54 3.23
CA LYS A 643 -12.86 -14.61 3.11
C LYS A 643 -13.33 -15.66 2.12
N LYS A 644 -12.82 -15.60 0.88
CA LYS A 644 -13.14 -16.55 -0.20
C LYS A 644 -12.00 -17.59 -0.34
N PRO A 645 -12.28 -18.80 -0.83
CA PRO A 645 -11.26 -19.83 -1.04
C PRO A 645 -10.05 -19.38 -1.87
N TRP A 646 -10.28 -18.52 -2.87
CA TRP A 646 -9.26 -18.02 -3.78
C TRP A 646 -8.75 -16.61 -3.46
N ALA A 647 -9.39 -15.89 -2.53
CA ALA A 647 -9.10 -14.50 -2.22
C ALA A 647 -9.51 -14.18 -0.78
N TYR A 648 -8.56 -13.76 0.05
CA TYR A 648 -8.81 -13.43 1.44
C TYR A 648 -7.90 -12.29 1.91
N THR A 649 -8.24 -11.67 3.04
CA THR A 649 -7.40 -10.67 3.69
C THR A 649 -6.79 -11.26 4.97
N SER A 650 -5.51 -11.04 5.23
CA SER A 650 -4.78 -11.59 6.38
C SER A 650 -3.79 -10.58 6.96
N GLY A 651 -3.39 -10.80 8.22
CA GLY A 651 -2.32 -10.03 8.85
C GLY A 651 -0.96 -10.57 8.41
N GLY A 652 -0.45 -10.11 7.27
CA GLY A 652 0.95 -10.33 6.89
C GLY A 652 1.89 -9.88 8.01
N THR A 653 2.91 -10.70 8.34
CA THR A 653 3.83 -10.38 9.45
C THR A 653 5.20 -9.94 8.93
N MET A 654 5.70 -8.82 9.46
CA MET A 654 7.03 -8.31 9.12
C MET A 654 8.13 -9.33 9.43
N ASP A 655 7.99 -10.11 10.51
CA ASP A 655 8.84 -11.26 10.84
C ASP A 655 9.08 -12.22 9.68
N THR A 656 7.99 -12.68 9.05
CA THR A 656 8.03 -13.70 8.00
C THR A 656 8.65 -13.12 6.74
N LEU A 657 8.26 -11.90 6.40
CA LEU A 657 8.84 -11.16 5.29
C LEU A 657 10.36 -10.98 5.47
N VAL A 658 10.78 -10.45 6.61
CA VAL A 658 12.19 -10.15 6.90
C VAL A 658 13.02 -11.44 6.89
N SER A 659 12.51 -12.51 7.49
CA SER A 659 13.20 -13.81 7.52
C SER A 659 13.38 -14.38 6.12
N CYS A 660 12.31 -14.38 5.31
CA CYS A 660 12.34 -14.96 3.97
C CYS A 660 13.17 -14.11 3.00
N TYR A 661 12.95 -12.80 2.97
CA TYR A 661 13.58 -11.90 2.01
C TYR A 661 15.10 -11.77 2.22
N TRP A 662 15.56 -11.64 3.48
CA TRP A 662 16.98 -11.63 3.82
C TRP A 662 17.58 -13.02 4.07
N LYS A 663 16.85 -14.09 3.79
CA LYS A 663 17.33 -15.49 3.85
C LYS A 663 17.86 -15.88 5.24
N ARG A 664 17.18 -15.44 6.30
CA ARG A 664 17.59 -15.69 7.69
C ARG A 664 17.01 -16.98 8.21
N GLU A 665 17.83 -17.92 8.67
CA GLU A 665 17.35 -19.18 9.31
C GLU A 665 16.54 -18.95 10.60
N GLN A 666 16.84 -17.88 11.33
CA GLN A 666 16.18 -17.51 12.57
C GLN A 666 15.33 -16.25 12.38
N LYS A 667 14.21 -16.19 13.11
CA LYS A 667 13.39 -14.99 13.19
C LYS A 667 14.25 -13.77 13.57
N PRO A 668 13.95 -12.58 13.02
CA PRO A 668 14.63 -11.36 13.43
C PRO A 668 14.45 -11.09 14.92
N THR A 669 15.45 -10.47 15.53
CA THR A 669 15.42 -10.12 16.95
C THR A 669 14.57 -8.88 17.16
N GLU A 670 13.44 -9.06 17.84
CA GLU A 670 12.52 -8.00 18.22
C GLU A 670 12.53 -7.78 19.75
N VAL A 671 12.41 -6.53 20.17
CA VAL A 671 12.03 -6.16 21.54
C VAL A 671 10.65 -5.53 21.50
N GLY A 672 9.68 -6.15 22.17
CA GLY A 672 8.29 -5.72 22.19
C GLY A 672 7.82 -5.29 23.58
N ARG A 673 6.98 -4.23 23.65
CA ARG A 673 6.35 -3.76 24.89
C ARG A 673 4.96 -3.19 24.63
N TRP A 674 3.99 -3.54 25.49
CA TRP A 674 2.72 -2.82 25.61
C TRP A 674 2.91 -1.67 26.61
N VAL A 675 2.17 -0.58 26.47
CA VAL A 675 2.40 0.67 27.20
C VAL A 675 1.10 1.21 27.78
N GLU A 676 1.20 1.97 28.88
CA GLU A 676 0.08 2.59 29.59
C GLU A 676 0.00 4.11 29.38
N SER A 677 1.01 4.71 28.72
CA SER A 677 0.99 6.13 28.36
C SER A 677 1.90 6.46 27.18
N PRO A 678 1.67 7.60 26.48
CA PRO A 678 2.60 8.12 25.48
C PRO A 678 4.02 8.36 26.03
N MET A 679 4.13 8.75 27.31
CA MET A 679 5.42 8.90 28.00
C MET A 679 6.16 7.57 28.13
N GLU A 680 5.47 6.50 28.54
CA GLU A 680 6.08 5.18 28.64
C GLU A 680 6.56 4.68 27.28
N LEU A 681 5.81 4.95 26.21
CA LEU A 681 6.20 4.60 24.84
C LEU A 681 7.50 5.31 24.42
N LEU A 682 7.61 6.62 24.65
CA LEU A 682 8.83 7.36 24.35
C LEU A 682 10.02 6.86 25.20
N VAL A 683 9.81 6.60 26.49
CA VAL A 683 10.84 6.05 27.38
C VAL A 683 11.30 4.68 26.91
N PHE A 684 10.39 3.80 26.48
CA PHE A 684 10.71 2.50 25.92
C PHE A 684 11.66 2.61 24.72
N PHE A 685 11.39 3.52 23.77
CA PHE A 685 12.27 3.71 22.61
C PHE A 685 13.65 4.21 23.01
N ILE A 686 13.72 5.22 23.88
CA ILE A 686 14.99 5.80 24.32
C ILE A 686 15.82 4.77 25.11
N ASP A 687 15.20 4.05 26.04
CA ASP A 687 15.90 3.04 26.85
C ASP A 687 16.40 1.89 25.98
N THR A 688 15.63 1.48 24.97
CA THR A 688 16.08 0.46 24.00
C THR A 688 17.32 0.93 23.24
N MET A 689 17.37 2.21 22.85
CA MET A 689 18.56 2.78 22.21
C MET A 689 19.75 2.92 23.16
N LYS A 690 19.53 3.29 24.43
CA LYS A 690 20.58 3.39 25.45
C LYS A 690 21.20 2.03 25.80
N GLN A 691 20.43 0.94 25.69
CA GLN A 691 20.89 -0.42 25.96
C GLN A 691 21.60 -1.08 24.76
N MET A 692 21.63 -0.41 23.61
CA MET A 692 22.24 -0.95 22.40
C MET A 692 23.77 -1.01 22.51
N PRO A 693 24.43 -2.03 21.93
CA PRO A 693 25.89 -2.09 21.89
C PRO A 693 26.51 -0.84 21.24
N PRO A 694 27.62 -0.29 21.80
CA PRO A 694 28.23 0.97 21.33
C PRO A 694 28.48 1.03 19.82
N LYS A 695 29.01 -0.06 19.25
CA LYS A 695 29.30 -0.17 17.81
C LYS A 695 28.05 0.01 16.94
N LEU A 696 26.90 -0.49 17.38
CA LEU A 696 25.64 -0.36 16.64
C LEU A 696 25.03 1.03 16.85
N SER A 697 25.07 1.56 18.08
CA SER A 697 24.55 2.90 18.38
C SER A 697 25.31 4.02 17.65
N GLU A 698 26.65 3.89 17.51
CA GLU A 698 27.48 4.88 16.81
C GLU A 698 27.06 5.07 15.35
N GLU A 699 26.60 4.00 14.67
CA GLU A 699 26.14 4.10 13.29
C GLU A 699 24.97 5.08 13.14
N PHE A 700 24.02 5.06 14.08
CA PHE A 700 22.86 5.94 14.09
C PHE A 700 23.19 7.35 14.59
N LEU A 701 24.15 7.47 15.52
CA LEU A 701 24.61 8.77 15.97
C LEU A 701 25.36 9.53 14.87
N ASN A 702 26.11 8.81 14.03
CA ASN A 702 26.90 9.39 12.94
C ASN A 702 26.09 9.68 11.68
N ASP A 703 25.05 8.89 11.38
CA ASP A 703 24.17 9.12 10.23
C ASP A 703 22.69 9.22 10.66
N PRO A 704 22.10 10.43 10.65
CA PRO A 704 20.70 10.64 11.05
C PRO A 704 19.70 9.97 10.11
N ASN A 705 20.11 9.57 8.90
CA ASN A 705 19.22 8.94 7.92
C ASN A 705 19.08 7.43 8.12
N LYS A 706 19.96 6.81 8.91
CA LYS A 706 19.92 5.37 9.17
C LYS A 706 18.69 4.98 9.96
N SER A 707 18.13 3.84 9.57
CA SER A 707 16.81 3.42 10.00
C SER A 707 16.75 2.05 10.66
N MET A 708 15.69 1.81 11.43
CA MET A 708 15.34 0.51 12.00
C MET A 708 13.89 0.16 11.66
N LEU A 709 13.61 -1.13 11.52
CA LEU A 709 12.24 -1.61 11.31
C LEU A 709 11.49 -1.64 12.64
N MET A 710 10.24 -1.20 12.62
CA MET A 710 9.41 -1.08 13.80
C MET A 710 7.94 -1.33 13.46
N HIS A 711 7.14 -1.73 14.44
CA HIS A 711 5.68 -1.73 14.31
C HIS A 711 4.98 -1.26 15.59
N SER A 712 3.79 -0.71 15.40
CA SER A 712 2.73 -0.58 16.41
C SER A 712 1.86 -1.86 16.39
N PRO A 713 0.85 -1.96 17.28
CA PRO A 713 -0.16 -3.01 17.21
C PRO A 713 -0.96 -3.12 15.90
N THR A 714 -0.98 -2.07 15.09
CA THR A 714 -1.79 -1.98 13.86
C THR A 714 -1.01 -1.58 12.62
N HIS A 715 0.25 -1.14 12.73
CA HIS A 715 0.99 -0.56 11.61
C HIS A 715 2.50 -0.80 11.67
N ALA A 716 3.15 -1.06 10.54
CA ALA A 716 4.60 -1.22 10.43
C ALA A 716 5.26 -0.03 9.72
N PHE A 717 6.35 0.49 10.28
CA PHE A 717 6.94 1.77 9.89
C PHE A 717 8.44 1.85 10.22
N ILE A 718 9.07 2.99 9.94
CA ILE A 718 10.51 3.15 10.01
C ILE A 718 10.91 4.04 11.18
N PHE A 719 11.64 3.48 12.13
CA PHE A 719 12.22 4.21 13.25
C PHE A 719 13.52 4.92 12.85
N LYS A 720 13.66 6.20 13.24
CA LYS A 720 14.78 7.09 12.88
C LYS A 720 15.49 7.61 14.14
N PRO A 721 16.26 6.75 14.85
CA PRO A 721 16.86 7.12 16.14
C PRO A 721 17.92 8.23 16.05
N GLY A 722 18.57 8.37 14.90
CA GLY A 722 19.60 9.39 14.67
C GLY A 722 19.05 10.78 14.33
N ALA A 723 17.75 10.90 14.05
CA ALA A 723 17.14 12.16 13.66
C ALA A 723 16.89 13.07 14.88
N ALA A 724 17.13 14.37 14.71
CA ALA A 724 16.73 15.37 15.70
C ALA A 724 15.21 15.62 15.62
N PRO A 725 14.51 15.84 16.74
CA PRO A 725 15.06 15.99 18.11
C PRO A 725 15.08 14.70 18.94
N PHE A 726 14.68 13.53 18.40
CA PHE A 726 14.73 12.27 19.15
C PHE A 726 16.16 11.91 19.61
N LYS A 727 17.16 12.13 18.75
CA LYS A 727 18.58 11.95 19.10
C LYS A 727 18.98 12.76 20.34
N GLU A 728 18.47 13.97 20.50
CA GLU A 728 18.76 14.83 21.65
C GLU A 728 18.18 14.24 22.95
N CYS A 729 16.96 13.69 22.86
CA CYS A 729 16.30 12.98 23.95
C CYS A 729 17.08 11.71 24.34
N TRP A 730 17.59 10.97 23.35
CA TRP A 730 18.40 9.77 23.57
C TRP A 730 19.70 10.08 24.33
N LEU A 731 20.34 11.20 24.00
CA LEU A 731 21.61 11.64 24.61
C LEU A 731 21.45 12.28 26.00
N LEU A 732 20.21 12.40 26.53
CA LEU A 732 20.00 12.92 27.88
C LEU A 732 20.56 11.99 28.96
N GLU A 733 21.42 12.54 29.80
CA GLU A 733 21.92 11.87 31.00
C GLU A 733 20.85 11.74 32.10
N GLY A 734 20.98 10.69 32.91
CA GLY A 734 20.08 10.39 34.03
C GLY A 734 18.96 9.39 33.70
N PHE A 735 18.03 9.23 34.64
CA PHE A 735 16.84 8.38 34.46
C PHE A 735 15.95 8.95 33.36
N THR A 736 15.69 8.15 32.32
CA THR A 736 15.05 8.58 31.08
C THR A 736 13.70 9.26 31.30
N TYR A 737 12.81 8.66 32.10
CA TYR A 737 11.50 9.25 32.42
C TYR A 737 11.64 10.67 33.02
N THR A 738 12.48 10.82 34.05
CA THR A 738 12.69 12.11 34.72
C THR A 738 13.32 13.13 33.79
N ALA A 739 14.31 12.73 33.00
CA ALA A 739 14.98 13.62 32.05
C ALA A 739 14.01 14.16 30.99
N ILE A 740 13.16 13.31 30.41
CA ILE A 740 12.17 13.71 29.41
C ILE A 740 11.07 14.58 30.03
N ARG A 741 10.54 14.19 31.19
CA ARG A 741 9.55 15.00 31.90
C ARG A 741 10.07 16.42 32.16
N ASP A 742 11.28 16.54 32.70
CA ASP A 742 11.81 17.83 33.16
C ASP A 742 12.37 18.71 32.04
N LYS A 743 12.93 18.11 30.97
CA LYS A 743 13.56 18.85 29.86
C LYS A 743 12.69 19.02 28.62
N VAL A 744 11.64 18.21 28.45
CA VAL A 744 10.78 18.23 27.26
C VAL A 744 9.34 18.57 27.63
N VAL A 745 8.72 17.80 28.53
CA VAL A 745 7.27 17.91 28.79
C VAL A 745 6.91 19.14 29.61
N ILE A 746 7.51 19.31 30.80
CA ILE A 746 7.21 20.46 31.69
C ILE A 746 7.48 21.81 31.00
N PRO A 747 8.58 21.99 30.24
CA PRO A 747 8.78 23.23 29.48
C PRO A 747 7.70 23.48 28.44
N ALA A 748 7.21 22.45 27.76
CA ALA A 748 6.14 22.57 26.77
C ALA A 748 4.77 22.85 27.41
N GLU A 749 4.45 22.21 28.53
CA GLU A 749 3.26 22.52 29.35
C GLU A 749 3.29 23.98 29.81
N LYS A 750 4.40 24.43 30.40
CA LYS A 750 4.58 25.83 30.81
C LYS A 750 4.47 26.81 29.65
N PHE A 751 4.94 26.43 28.46
CA PHE A 751 4.79 27.28 27.27
C PHE A 751 3.31 27.49 26.96
N ILE A 752 2.50 26.43 26.98
CA ILE A 752 1.05 26.48 26.72
C ILE A 752 0.31 27.26 27.80
N ASP A 753 0.64 27.02 29.08
CA ASP A 753 0.04 27.71 30.22
C ASP A 753 0.27 29.22 30.19
N ASN A 754 1.38 29.66 29.56
CA ASN A 754 1.71 31.08 29.39
C ASN A 754 0.99 31.73 28.20
N ILE A 755 0.29 30.97 27.36
CA ILE A 755 -0.51 31.53 26.26
C ILE A 755 -1.83 32.04 26.85
N VAL A 756 -2.06 33.34 26.70
CA VAL A 756 -3.32 33.98 27.07
C VAL A 756 -4.02 34.46 25.81
N LEU A 757 -5.21 33.94 25.56
CA LEU A 757 -6.09 34.38 24.48
C LEU A 757 -7.00 35.48 25.03
N ASP A 758 -6.77 36.71 24.61
CA ASP A 758 -7.73 37.78 24.88
C ASP A 758 -9.02 37.60 24.05
N GLN A 759 -9.99 38.49 24.29
CA GLN A 759 -11.29 38.41 23.62
C GLN A 759 -11.18 38.56 22.09
N GLU A 760 -10.28 39.41 21.59
CA GLU A 760 -10.09 39.62 20.14
C GLU A 760 -9.44 38.39 19.50
N MET A 761 -8.43 37.81 20.16
CA MET A 761 -7.76 36.58 19.75
C MET A 761 -8.70 35.37 19.74
N ALA A 762 -9.53 35.21 20.77
CA ALA A 762 -10.49 34.12 20.82
C ALA A 762 -11.57 34.26 19.73
N GLN A 763 -12.08 35.48 19.49
CA GLN A 763 -13.01 35.75 18.39
C GLN A 763 -12.37 35.50 17.02
N TYR A 764 -11.09 35.86 16.85
CA TYR A 764 -10.34 35.55 15.63
C TYR A 764 -10.27 34.04 15.38
N LEU A 765 -9.94 33.25 16.40
CA LEU A 765 -9.90 31.78 16.29
C LEU A 765 -11.28 31.21 15.93
N VAL A 766 -12.36 31.68 16.57
CA VAL A 766 -13.74 31.28 16.22
C VAL A 766 -14.04 31.59 14.75
N ALA A 767 -13.71 32.79 14.28
CA ALA A 767 -13.93 33.19 12.89
C ALA A 767 -13.18 32.28 11.90
N LYS A 768 -12.00 31.79 12.28
CA LYS A 768 -11.22 30.83 11.47
C LYS A 768 -11.74 29.40 11.53
N LEU A 769 -12.17 28.92 12.69
CA LEU A 769 -12.80 27.60 12.82
C LEU A 769 -14.09 27.51 12.00
N VAL A 770 -14.85 28.61 11.90
CA VAL A 770 -16.04 28.69 11.04
C VAL A 770 -15.72 28.39 9.56
N GLU A 771 -14.53 28.73 9.07
CA GLU A 771 -14.12 28.44 7.68
C GLU A 771 -13.98 26.93 7.43
N MET A 772 -13.76 26.13 8.48
CA MET A 772 -13.68 24.66 8.44
C MET A 772 -15.06 23.99 8.59
N VAL A 773 -16.04 24.73 9.11
CA VAL A 773 -17.41 24.24 9.32
C VAL A 773 -18.20 24.28 8.01
N SER A 774 -18.96 23.22 7.74
CA SER A 774 -19.88 23.15 6.61
C SER A 774 -20.86 24.34 6.60
N MET A 775 -21.08 24.98 5.45
CA MET A 775 -21.83 26.25 5.35
C MET A 775 -23.23 26.20 6.01
N ASN A 776 -23.91 25.04 5.97
CA ASN A 776 -25.22 24.84 6.59
C ASN A 776 -25.21 25.05 8.12
N PHE A 777 -24.07 24.81 8.77
CA PHE A 777 -23.90 24.95 10.21
C PHE A 777 -23.17 26.24 10.61
N GLN A 778 -22.58 26.98 9.67
CA GLN A 778 -21.82 28.19 9.97
C GLN A 778 -22.65 29.26 10.69
N HIS A 779 -23.94 29.40 10.35
CA HIS A 779 -24.82 30.34 11.03
C HIS A 779 -25.00 29.96 12.51
N TYR A 780 -25.33 28.70 12.78
CA TYR A 780 -25.48 28.17 14.15
C TYR A 780 -24.17 28.24 14.93
N PHE A 781 -23.03 27.94 14.29
CA PHE A 781 -21.71 27.99 14.90
C PHE A 781 -21.36 29.43 15.30
N LYS A 782 -21.55 30.39 14.39
CA LYS A 782 -21.36 31.81 14.66
C LYS A 782 -22.26 32.29 15.78
N GLN A 783 -23.53 31.90 15.79
CA GLN A 783 -24.48 32.30 16.82
C GLN A 783 -24.05 31.79 18.20
N THR A 784 -23.68 30.51 18.29
CA THR A 784 -23.29 29.82 19.53
C THR A 784 -22.02 30.41 20.14
N PHE A 785 -21.02 30.70 19.30
CA PHE A 785 -19.70 31.19 19.74
C PHE A 785 -19.47 32.68 19.46
N SER A 786 -20.55 33.44 19.25
CA SER A 786 -20.49 34.88 18.94
C SER A 786 -19.87 35.71 20.07
N TYR A 787 -20.01 35.25 21.32
CA TYR A 787 -19.52 35.93 22.50
C TYR A 787 -18.63 35.01 23.33
N VAL A 788 -17.33 35.25 23.26
CA VAL A 788 -16.34 34.66 24.16
C VAL A 788 -16.01 35.70 25.24
N HIS A 789 -16.22 35.35 26.52
CA HIS A 789 -16.03 36.27 27.65
C HIS A 789 -14.69 36.04 28.35
N GLY A 790 -13.96 37.14 28.59
CA GLY A 790 -12.72 37.14 29.37
C GLY A 790 -11.50 36.63 28.58
N GLY A 791 -10.32 36.80 29.17
CA GLY A 791 -9.12 36.13 28.69
C GLY A 791 -9.11 34.67 29.14
N MET A 792 -8.68 33.76 28.27
CA MET A 792 -8.66 32.33 28.55
C MET A 792 -7.40 31.66 28.00
N THR A 793 -7.05 30.52 28.57
CA THR A 793 -6.01 29.63 28.05
C THR A 793 -6.49 28.89 26.79
N PRO A 794 -5.58 28.37 25.95
CA PRO A 794 -5.95 27.51 24.82
C PRO A 794 -6.81 26.30 25.23
N THR A 795 -6.53 25.70 26.39
CA THR A 795 -7.27 24.55 26.91
C THR A 795 -8.71 24.92 27.28
N GLU A 796 -8.90 26.06 27.97
CA GLU A 796 -10.24 26.58 28.28
C GLU A 796 -11.03 26.95 27.03
N PHE A 797 -10.37 27.57 26.03
CA PHE A 797 -10.97 27.87 24.74
C PHE A 797 -11.45 26.60 24.03
N ARG A 798 -10.61 25.58 23.96
CA ARG A 798 -10.94 24.29 23.35
C ARG A 798 -12.10 23.62 24.06
N GLN A 799 -12.12 23.61 25.40
CA GLN A 799 -13.23 23.08 26.19
C GLN A 799 -14.53 23.86 25.95
N HIS A 800 -14.47 25.19 25.84
CA HIS A 800 -15.62 26.03 25.53
C HIS A 800 -16.25 25.65 24.18
N ILE A 801 -15.43 25.46 23.14
CA ILE A 801 -15.90 25.07 21.81
C ILE A 801 -16.51 23.67 21.82
N VAL A 802 -15.78 22.66 22.33
CA VAL A 802 -16.24 21.27 22.35
C VAL A 802 -17.53 21.12 23.17
N HIS A 803 -17.58 21.71 24.37
CA HIS A 803 -18.80 21.66 25.21
C HIS A 803 -19.97 22.41 24.60
N GLY A 804 -19.71 23.52 23.91
CA GLY A 804 -20.73 24.26 23.17
C GLY A 804 -21.35 23.44 22.05
N MET A 805 -20.52 22.73 21.27
CA MET A 805 -21.00 21.84 20.20
C MET A 805 -21.85 20.69 20.75
N LEU A 806 -21.45 20.08 21.87
CA LEU A 806 -22.21 19.00 22.52
C LEU A 806 -23.58 19.45 23.07
N LYS A 807 -23.72 20.73 23.44
CA LYS A 807 -24.95 21.28 24.01
C LYS A 807 -25.94 21.77 22.95
N GLU A 808 -25.43 22.32 21.86
CA GLU A 808 -26.26 22.94 20.83
C GLU A 808 -26.78 21.90 19.83
N ARG A 809 -28.09 21.62 19.87
CA ARG A 809 -28.71 20.63 18.96
C ARG A 809 -28.53 20.98 17.48
N GLY A 810 -28.43 22.26 17.15
CA GLY A 810 -28.16 22.73 15.78
C GLY A 810 -26.73 22.49 15.29
N LEU A 811 -25.81 22.08 16.18
CA LEU A 811 -24.41 21.74 15.87
C LEU A 811 -24.11 20.23 16.01
N ALA A 812 -25.15 19.42 16.20
CA ALA A 812 -25.06 17.97 16.18
C ALA A 812 -25.60 17.43 14.85
N PHE A 813 -24.78 16.68 14.11
CA PHE A 813 -25.22 15.99 12.89
C PHE A 813 -25.27 14.47 13.14
N GLY A 814 -26.46 13.96 13.46
CA GLY A 814 -26.62 12.56 13.85
C GLY A 814 -25.87 12.24 15.15
N ARG A 815 -24.85 11.38 15.10
CA ARG A 815 -23.95 11.05 16.22
C ARG A 815 -22.59 11.76 16.16
N SER A 816 -22.36 12.60 15.14
CA SER A 816 -21.06 13.22 14.88
C SER A 816 -21.12 14.73 15.05
N ASP A 817 -20.08 15.30 15.64
CA ASP A 817 -19.92 16.76 15.76
C ASP A 817 -19.66 17.40 14.38
N VAL A 818 -20.09 18.65 14.22
CA VAL A 818 -19.87 19.43 12.98
C VAL A 818 -18.38 19.70 12.71
N LEU A 819 -17.56 19.69 13.76
CA LEU A 819 -16.10 19.78 13.70
C LEU A 819 -15.54 18.78 14.72
N SER A 820 -14.57 17.95 14.33
CA SER A 820 -13.98 16.99 15.25
C SER A 820 -13.07 17.70 16.25
N SER A 821 -12.91 17.12 17.45
CA SER A 821 -11.94 17.66 18.42
C SER A 821 -10.51 17.61 17.91
N GLU A 822 -10.18 16.62 17.07
CA GLU A 822 -8.88 16.48 16.42
C GLU A 822 -8.61 17.65 15.46
N ASP A 823 -9.61 18.08 14.68
CA ASP A 823 -9.49 19.23 13.78
C ASP A 823 -9.23 20.52 14.56
N ILE A 824 -9.87 20.69 15.72
CA ILE A 824 -9.65 21.83 16.61
C ILE A 824 -8.22 21.79 17.17
N ASP A 825 -7.79 20.66 17.72
CA ASP A 825 -6.48 20.51 18.34
C ASP A 825 -5.35 20.71 17.28
N SER A 826 -5.54 20.20 16.06
CA SER A 826 -4.65 20.41 14.91
C SER A 826 -4.58 21.88 14.49
N PHE A 827 -5.74 22.55 14.45
CA PHE A 827 -5.83 23.97 14.12
C PHE A 827 -5.11 24.84 15.17
N LEU A 828 -5.30 24.56 16.45
CA LEU A 828 -4.63 25.28 17.55
C LEU A 828 -3.12 25.07 17.49
N TYR A 829 -2.65 23.84 17.27
CA TYR A 829 -1.23 23.52 17.14
C TYR A 829 -0.53 24.33 16.03
N ALA A 830 -1.17 24.47 14.87
CA ALA A 830 -0.59 25.20 13.76
C ALA A 830 -0.59 26.74 13.95
N ASN A 831 -1.58 27.28 14.68
CA ASN A 831 -1.82 28.72 14.73
C ASN A 831 -1.29 29.42 15.98
N LEU A 832 -1.07 28.71 17.08
CA LEU A 832 -0.62 29.29 18.34
C LEU A 832 0.91 29.44 18.41
N PRO A 833 1.42 30.48 19.12
CA PRO A 833 0.69 31.55 19.79
C PRO A 833 0.21 32.65 18.82
N LEU A 834 -0.85 33.37 19.20
CA LEU A 834 -1.32 34.57 18.50
C LEU A 834 -0.63 35.82 19.04
N PHE A 835 -0.53 36.86 18.22
CA PHE A 835 0.03 38.14 18.65
C PHE A 835 -0.50 39.33 17.83
N PRO A 836 -0.41 40.57 18.37
CA PRO A 836 -0.86 41.78 17.67
C PRO A 836 0.00 42.12 16.44
N GLN A 837 -0.64 42.61 15.37
CA GLN A 837 -0.02 43.00 14.10
C GLN A 837 1.18 43.95 14.23
N LYS A 838 1.17 44.84 15.22
CA LYS A 838 2.27 45.78 15.50
C LYS A 838 3.63 45.09 15.77
N GLU A 839 3.62 43.85 16.25
CA GLU A 839 4.85 43.09 16.54
C GLU A 839 5.38 42.34 15.31
N LEU A 840 4.60 42.24 14.22
CA LEU A 840 4.95 41.40 13.07
C LEU A 840 6.30 41.78 12.45
N LYS A 841 6.57 43.08 12.26
CA LYS A 841 7.84 43.56 11.68
C LYS A 841 9.04 43.06 12.50
N GLU A 842 8.96 43.24 13.81
CA GLU A 842 10.04 42.88 14.74
C GLU A 842 10.25 41.37 14.77
N ARG A 843 9.17 40.59 14.86
CA ARG A 843 9.24 39.12 14.88
C ARG A 843 9.81 38.55 13.58
N VAL A 844 9.40 39.09 12.43
CA VAL A 844 9.99 38.74 11.12
C VAL A 844 11.49 39.00 11.13
N ARG A 845 11.92 40.19 11.55
CA ARG A 845 13.34 40.54 11.61
C ARG A 845 14.15 39.59 12.50
N LYS A 846 13.67 39.30 13.71
CA LYS A 846 14.32 38.37 14.65
C LYS A 846 14.47 36.96 14.09
N ILE A 847 13.47 36.47 13.34
CA ILE A 847 13.58 35.18 12.65
C ILE A 847 14.69 35.25 11.60
N PHE A 848 14.70 36.28 10.74
CA PHE A 848 15.73 36.47 9.71
C PHE A 848 17.15 36.53 10.28
N GLU A 849 17.34 37.15 11.44
CA GLU A 849 18.63 37.23 12.14
C GLU A 849 19.17 35.86 12.60
N LEU A 850 18.30 34.85 12.77
CA LEU A 850 18.68 33.48 13.11
C LEU A 850 18.85 32.56 11.90
N LEU A 851 18.46 32.99 10.70
CA LEU A 851 18.51 32.13 9.52
C LEU A 851 19.94 32.00 8.98
N PRO A 852 20.43 30.77 8.75
CA PRO A 852 21.78 30.57 8.24
C PRO A 852 21.89 30.99 6.77
N GLY A 853 23.06 31.48 6.37
CA GLY A 853 23.37 31.77 4.96
C GLY A 853 22.82 33.08 4.40
N LEU A 854 22.18 33.92 5.21
CA LEU A 854 21.75 35.26 4.82
C LEU A 854 22.86 36.30 5.04
N THR A 855 23.07 37.20 4.07
CA THR A 855 24.06 38.29 4.17
C THR A 855 23.46 39.53 4.84
N SER A 856 24.31 40.43 5.32
CA SER A 856 23.87 41.74 5.84
C SER A 856 23.03 42.53 4.83
N ASP A 857 23.39 42.47 3.55
CA ASP A 857 22.63 43.11 2.46
C ASP A 857 21.18 42.60 2.36
N VAL A 858 20.94 41.31 2.65
CA VAL A 858 19.56 40.74 2.65
C VAL A 858 18.74 41.34 3.80
N LEU A 859 19.35 41.56 4.96
CA LEU A 859 18.68 42.18 6.11
C LEU A 859 18.38 43.66 5.86
N GLU A 860 19.27 44.39 5.18
CA GLU A 860 19.00 45.78 4.77
C GLU A 860 17.86 45.84 3.74
N ASN A 861 17.84 44.92 2.77
CA ASN A 861 16.76 44.82 1.79
C ASN A 861 15.41 44.41 2.40
N LEU A 862 15.40 43.71 3.54
CA LEU A 862 14.18 43.41 4.28
C LEU A 862 13.50 44.68 4.81
N ASP A 863 14.29 45.64 5.32
CA ASP A 863 13.75 46.93 5.78
C ASP A 863 13.16 47.73 4.61
N THR A 864 13.82 47.72 3.45
CA THR A 864 13.31 48.31 2.21
C THR A 864 12.00 47.66 1.76
N LEU A 865 11.97 46.33 1.68
CA LEU A 865 10.77 45.55 1.32
C LEU A 865 9.60 45.90 2.25
N TRP A 866 9.85 46.00 3.55
CA TRP A 866 8.81 46.39 4.51
C TRP A 866 8.32 47.82 4.30
N SER A 867 9.22 48.75 3.99
CA SER A 867 8.86 50.17 3.75
C SER A 867 8.02 50.37 2.48
N GLU A 868 8.20 49.51 1.48
CA GLU A 868 7.44 49.52 0.23
C GLU A 868 6.10 48.77 0.32
N LEU A 869 5.81 48.09 1.44
CA LEU A 869 4.61 47.28 1.59
C LEU A 869 3.34 48.17 1.58
N PRO A 870 2.43 48.00 0.60
CA PRO A 870 1.23 48.82 0.50
C PRO A 870 0.30 48.66 1.70
N THR A 871 -0.42 49.73 2.08
CA THR A 871 -1.40 49.68 3.18
C THR A 871 -2.48 48.62 2.98
N ILE A 872 -2.91 48.38 1.74
CA ILE A 872 -3.91 47.33 1.41
C ILE A 872 -3.40 45.90 1.69
N MET A 873 -2.08 45.72 1.82
CA MET A 873 -1.47 44.44 2.11
C MET A 873 -1.22 44.24 3.62
N GLN A 874 -1.48 45.24 4.45
CA GLN A 874 -1.37 45.09 5.89
C GLN A 874 -2.37 44.02 6.38
N PRO A 875 -1.92 43.08 7.22
CA PRO A 875 -2.79 42.03 7.73
C PRO A 875 -3.79 42.58 8.75
N GLY A 876 -4.78 41.77 9.14
CA GLY A 876 -5.67 42.08 10.25
C GLY A 876 -4.92 42.29 11.57
N ASN A 877 -5.65 42.72 12.61
CA ASN A 877 -5.07 43.08 13.91
C ASN A 877 -4.34 41.93 14.62
N ILE A 878 -4.72 40.68 14.34
CA ILE A 878 -4.22 39.48 14.99
C ILE A 878 -3.48 38.60 13.98
N ILE A 879 -2.28 38.16 14.34
CA ILE A 879 -1.42 37.30 13.54
C ILE A 879 -1.20 35.97 14.24
N THR A 880 -1.24 34.88 13.47
CA THR A 880 -0.97 33.52 13.95
C THR A 880 0.50 33.13 13.75
N ALA A 881 0.98 32.13 14.48
CA ALA A 881 2.29 31.53 14.27
C ALA A 881 2.48 31.03 12.83
N LYS A 882 1.43 30.46 12.22
CA LYS A 882 1.42 30.04 10.82
C LYS A 882 1.61 31.23 9.87
N THR A 883 0.82 32.30 10.04
CA THR A 883 0.90 33.50 9.19
C THR A 883 2.26 34.16 9.29
N LEU A 884 2.87 34.22 10.49
CA LEU A 884 4.23 34.71 10.67
C LEU A 884 5.23 33.91 9.84
N GLN A 885 5.22 32.58 9.95
CA GLN A 885 6.15 31.71 9.22
C GLN A 885 5.92 31.79 7.70
N ASP A 886 4.67 31.82 7.25
CA ASP A 886 4.32 31.97 5.83
C ASP A 886 4.78 33.34 5.29
N THR A 887 4.68 34.40 6.08
CA THR A 887 5.18 35.74 5.73
C THR A 887 6.70 35.73 5.58
N VAL A 888 7.42 35.13 6.53
CA VAL A 888 8.89 35.00 6.47
C VAL A 888 9.31 34.25 5.21
N LYS A 889 8.68 33.11 4.90
CA LYS A 889 8.99 32.32 3.70
C LYS A 889 8.67 33.08 2.41
N ALA A 890 7.54 33.80 2.35
CA ALA A 890 7.21 34.65 1.22
C ALA A 890 8.24 35.76 1.00
N PHE A 891 8.71 36.40 2.08
CA PHE A 891 9.76 37.41 2.00
C PHE A 891 11.10 36.82 1.59
N LEU A 892 11.47 35.62 2.03
CA LEU A 892 12.65 34.91 1.53
C LEU A 892 12.59 34.73 0.01
N CYS A 893 11.45 34.30 -0.55
CA CYS A 893 11.27 34.19 -2.01
C CYS A 893 11.50 35.54 -2.71
N LEU A 894 10.91 36.62 -2.18
CA LEU A 894 11.00 37.96 -2.79
C LEU A 894 12.41 38.55 -2.70
N LEU A 895 13.07 38.41 -1.54
CA LEU A 895 14.40 38.96 -1.27
C LEU A 895 15.48 38.22 -2.05
N LEU A 896 15.44 36.87 -2.04
CA LEU A 896 16.43 36.06 -2.72
C LEU A 896 16.19 35.99 -4.24
N GLY A 897 14.98 36.32 -4.70
CA GLY A 897 14.62 36.25 -6.12
C GLY A 897 14.67 34.84 -6.72
N THR A 898 14.71 33.81 -5.86
CA THR A 898 14.73 32.39 -6.24
C THR A 898 13.56 31.66 -5.61
N THR A 899 13.18 30.54 -6.22
CA THR A 899 12.14 29.62 -5.72
C THR A 899 12.72 28.45 -4.95
N SER A 900 14.03 28.22 -5.03
CA SER A 900 14.72 27.09 -4.43
C SER A 900 16.10 27.48 -3.92
N THR A 901 16.54 26.78 -2.87
CA THR A 901 17.75 27.09 -2.10
C THR A 901 18.50 25.82 -1.69
N PRO A 902 19.82 25.93 -1.42
CA PRO A 902 20.61 24.81 -0.88
C PRO A 902 20.30 24.52 0.60
N SER A 903 19.73 25.51 1.30
CA SER A 903 19.36 25.40 2.72
C SER A 903 17.86 25.15 2.86
N ASP A 904 17.50 24.30 3.81
CA ASP A 904 16.10 24.00 4.13
C ASP A 904 15.45 25.11 4.96
N TYR A 905 15.10 26.23 4.33
CA TYR A 905 14.47 27.34 5.04
C TYR A 905 13.06 27.00 5.56
N HIS A 906 12.42 25.93 5.10
CA HIS A 906 11.17 25.48 5.71
C HIS A 906 11.42 25.01 7.15
N LEU A 907 12.41 24.15 7.35
CA LEU A 907 12.83 23.70 8.67
C LEU A 907 13.47 24.82 9.49
N GLN A 908 14.39 25.60 8.90
CA GLN A 908 15.11 26.66 9.63
C GLN A 908 14.18 27.76 10.15
N VAL A 909 13.20 28.19 9.35
CA VAL A 909 12.19 29.17 9.81
C VAL A 909 11.37 28.60 10.97
N SER A 910 11.00 27.32 10.91
CA SER A 910 10.28 26.67 12.00
C SER A 910 11.11 26.63 13.28
N LEU A 911 12.37 26.19 13.19
CA LEU A 911 13.28 26.11 14.33
C LEU A 911 13.53 27.49 14.95
N ALA A 912 13.79 28.51 14.14
CA ALA A 912 13.96 29.89 14.60
C ALA A 912 12.69 30.42 15.30
N ALA A 913 11.51 30.20 14.71
CA ALA A 913 10.25 30.60 15.32
C ALA A 913 10.01 29.91 16.68
N LYS A 914 10.35 28.62 16.79
CA LYS A 914 10.25 27.84 18.03
C LYS A 914 11.23 28.31 19.10
N GLN A 915 12.49 28.54 18.72
CA GLN A 915 13.53 29.05 19.62
C GLN A 915 13.15 30.42 20.21
N LEU A 916 12.47 31.27 19.43
CA LEU A 916 12.01 32.58 19.86
C LEU A 916 10.67 32.56 20.61
N GLY A 917 10.03 31.38 20.75
CA GLY A 917 8.70 31.24 21.36
C GLY A 917 7.56 31.80 20.51
N TYR A 918 7.75 31.91 19.19
CA TYR A 918 6.74 32.39 18.23
C TYR A 918 5.94 31.28 17.56
N ALA A 919 6.20 30.02 17.93
CA ALA A 919 5.47 28.83 17.49
C ALA A 919 5.48 27.77 18.60
N MET A 920 4.57 26.79 18.50
CA MET A 920 4.52 25.64 19.41
C MET A 920 5.86 24.91 19.52
N PRO A 921 6.25 24.41 20.71
CA PRO A 921 7.51 23.68 20.91
C PRO A 921 7.71 22.52 19.93
N MET A 922 8.97 22.22 19.59
CA MET A 922 9.30 21.17 18.63
C MET A 922 8.80 19.81 19.13
N PRO A 923 8.01 19.06 18.34
CA PRO A 923 7.59 17.71 18.70
C PRO A 923 8.80 16.77 18.71
N VAL A 924 8.77 15.75 19.58
CA VAL A 924 9.75 14.67 19.57
C VAL A 924 9.44 13.70 18.43
N ILE A 925 9.86 14.06 17.22
CA ILE A 925 9.72 13.23 16.01
C ILE A 925 10.68 12.06 16.08
N PHE A 926 10.19 10.84 15.97
CA PHE A 926 11.00 9.63 16.15
C PHE A 926 10.93 8.64 14.99
N ALA A 927 9.91 8.72 14.12
CA ALA A 927 9.71 7.75 13.05
C ALA A 927 9.03 8.34 11.81
N ASP A 928 9.35 7.75 10.66
CA ASP A 928 8.66 7.96 9.39
C ASP A 928 7.47 7.01 9.32
N THR A 929 6.27 7.54 9.09
CA THR A 929 5.01 6.77 9.02
C THR A 929 4.90 5.90 7.77
N ASN A 930 5.82 6.03 6.81
CA ASN A 930 5.66 5.57 5.43
C ASN A 930 4.55 6.29 4.64
N TRP A 931 3.74 7.17 5.25
CA TRP A 931 2.73 7.96 4.55
C TRP A 931 3.35 9.17 3.84
N ALA A 932 2.60 9.76 2.91
CA ALA A 932 3.14 10.74 1.98
C ALA A 932 3.72 12.02 2.65
N ARG A 933 3.17 12.44 3.79
CA ARG A 933 3.45 13.75 4.41
C ARG A 933 3.82 13.70 5.89
N ASP A 934 3.56 12.58 6.55
CA ASP A 934 3.48 12.54 8.01
C ASP A 934 4.65 11.77 8.63
N GLU A 935 5.06 12.21 9.81
CA GLU A 935 6.00 11.56 10.71
C GLU A 935 5.29 11.29 12.04
N PHE A 936 5.73 10.29 12.78
CA PHE A 936 5.27 10.09 14.14
C PHE A 936 6.08 10.92 15.13
N GLY A 937 5.38 11.60 16.03
CA GLY A 937 6.01 12.39 17.08
C GLY A 937 5.17 12.49 18.35
N PHE A 938 5.82 12.97 19.41
CA PHE A 938 5.15 13.27 20.68
C PHE A 938 5.19 14.77 20.96
N LEU A 939 4.08 15.33 21.45
CA LEU A 939 4.01 16.74 21.83
C LEU A 939 2.97 16.97 22.92
N VAL A 940 3.00 18.14 23.54
CA VAL A 940 1.94 18.58 24.46
C VAL A 940 0.86 19.25 23.64
N ASN A 941 -0.33 18.65 23.61
CA ASN A 941 -1.47 19.13 22.84
C ASN A 941 -1.94 20.48 23.42
N PRO A 942 -1.97 21.57 22.63
CA PRO A 942 -2.39 22.88 23.13
C PRO A 942 -3.86 22.91 23.55
N GLY A 943 -4.71 22.06 22.98
CA GLY A 943 -6.13 21.96 23.31
C GLY A 943 -6.40 21.19 24.61
N THR A 944 -5.61 20.18 24.94
CA THR A 944 -5.82 19.35 26.15
C THR A 944 -4.83 19.63 27.28
N GLY A 945 -3.69 20.26 26.97
CA GLY A 945 -2.57 20.46 27.89
C GLY A 945 -1.79 19.17 28.22
N LYS A 946 -2.03 18.07 27.49
CA LYS A 946 -1.46 16.74 27.80
C LYS A 946 -0.40 16.32 26.80
N PHE A 947 0.57 15.54 27.28
CA PHE A 947 1.56 14.88 26.43
C PHE A 947 0.93 13.69 25.67
N GLU A 948 0.90 13.78 24.34
CA GLU A 948 0.12 12.90 23.47
C GLU A 948 0.94 12.40 22.28
N PHE A 949 0.45 11.34 21.64
CA PHE A 949 1.00 10.78 20.41
C PHE A 949 0.33 11.40 19.18
N TRP A 950 1.14 11.90 18.25
CA TRP A 950 0.71 12.72 17.13
C TRP A 950 1.36 12.27 15.83
N ARG A 951 0.68 12.58 14.72
CA ARG A 951 1.30 12.66 13.40
C ARG A 951 1.59 14.12 13.08
N VAL A 952 2.78 14.41 12.58
CA VAL A 952 3.26 15.77 12.32
C VAL A 952 4.03 15.82 11.01
N ASP A 953 4.12 16.99 10.38
CA ASP A 953 5.09 17.16 9.29
C ASP A 953 6.53 17.17 9.83
N TYR A 954 7.53 16.93 8.97
CA TYR A 954 8.93 16.89 9.40
C TYR A 954 9.44 18.23 9.98
N CYS A 955 8.80 19.36 9.65
CA CYS A 955 9.09 20.65 10.28
C CYS A 955 8.44 20.78 11.67
N GLY A 956 7.48 19.93 12.02
CA GLY A 956 6.67 20.02 13.23
C GLY A 956 5.87 21.31 13.33
N THR A 957 5.34 21.82 12.21
CA THR A 957 4.52 23.04 12.14
C THR A 957 3.03 22.76 11.99
N VAL A 958 2.69 21.58 11.45
CA VAL A 958 1.32 21.10 11.31
C VAL A 958 1.28 19.63 11.76
N GLY A 959 0.14 19.20 12.26
CA GLY A 959 -0.04 17.84 12.73
C GLY A 959 -1.43 17.64 13.31
N ALA A 960 -1.73 16.39 13.64
CA ALA A 960 -2.98 15.98 14.25
C ALA A 960 -2.73 14.91 15.33
N PRO A 961 -3.54 14.88 16.39
CA PRO A 961 -3.47 13.81 17.39
C PRO A 961 -3.87 12.47 16.78
N MET A 962 -3.28 11.38 17.28
CA MET A 962 -3.58 10.00 16.88
C MET A 962 -4.57 9.34 17.86
N THR A 963 -5.67 10.02 18.15
CA THR A 963 -6.76 9.59 19.06
C THR A 963 -7.36 8.22 18.70
N SER A 964 -7.42 7.87 17.42
CA SER A 964 -7.86 6.53 17.00
C SER A 964 -6.95 5.41 17.51
N TRP A 965 -5.72 5.74 17.91
CA TRP A 965 -4.74 4.82 18.47
C TRP A 965 -4.64 4.90 20.00
N ASP A 966 -5.47 5.71 20.68
CA ASP A 966 -5.41 5.89 22.14
C ASP A 966 -5.44 4.54 22.88
N GLN A 967 -6.28 3.61 22.44
CA GLN A 967 -6.40 2.26 23.01
C GLN A 967 -5.09 1.45 23.02
N TRP A 968 -4.13 1.81 22.15
CA TRP A 968 -2.81 1.16 22.01
C TRP A 968 -1.70 1.88 22.78
N VAL A 969 -1.99 3.07 23.33
CA VAL A 969 -1.04 3.91 24.07
C VAL A 969 -1.49 4.25 25.50
N ASP A 970 -2.73 3.93 25.87
CA ASP A 970 -3.34 4.23 27.19
C ASP A 970 -3.45 3.00 28.12
N GLY A 971 -2.98 1.83 27.68
CA GLY A 971 -3.04 0.58 28.44
C GLY A 971 -4.39 -0.16 28.37
N SER A 972 -5.37 0.33 27.61
CA SER A 972 -6.67 -0.32 27.41
C SER A 972 -6.55 -1.67 26.70
N ARG A 973 -5.60 -1.82 25.78
CA ARG A 973 -5.29 -3.07 25.08
C ARG A 973 -3.91 -3.60 25.48
N LYS A 974 -3.88 -4.85 25.96
CA LYS A 974 -2.65 -5.55 26.42
C LYS A 974 -2.30 -6.78 25.58
N ASP A 975 -3.12 -7.08 24.58
CA ASP A 975 -3.00 -8.25 23.72
C ASP A 975 -1.99 -8.08 22.58
N ARG A 976 -1.58 -6.83 22.29
CA ARG A 976 -0.60 -6.49 21.24
C ARG A 976 0.43 -5.52 21.77
N THR A 977 1.63 -5.56 21.19
CA THR A 977 2.79 -4.77 21.62
C THR A 977 3.30 -3.87 20.51
N TRP A 978 3.97 -2.79 20.91
CA TRP A 978 4.89 -2.05 20.05
C TRP A 978 6.20 -2.81 19.97
N GLY A 979 6.75 -3.01 18.77
CA GLY A 979 7.93 -3.84 18.54
C GLY A 979 9.02 -3.12 17.77
N LEU A 980 10.28 -3.26 18.21
CA LEU A 980 11.47 -2.70 17.56
C LEU A 980 12.48 -3.80 17.20
N TYR A 981 12.96 -3.80 15.96
CA TYR A 981 13.90 -4.79 15.45
C TYR A 981 15.31 -4.27 15.74
N THR A 982 15.94 -4.79 16.80
CA THR A 982 17.10 -4.13 17.43
C THR A 982 18.44 -4.44 16.80
N LYS A 983 18.49 -5.35 15.81
CA LYS A 983 19.71 -5.78 15.14
C LYS A 983 19.65 -5.49 13.64
N PRO A 984 20.01 -4.27 13.21
CA PRO A 984 19.92 -3.86 11.80
C PRO A 984 20.68 -4.75 10.81
N TYR A 985 21.82 -5.29 11.22
CA TYR A 985 22.62 -6.22 10.40
C TYR A 985 21.85 -7.51 10.04
N GLU A 986 20.72 -7.79 10.69
CA GLU A 986 19.88 -8.92 10.36
C GLU A 986 19.10 -8.72 9.05
N TYR A 987 18.89 -7.46 8.66
CA TYR A 987 18.13 -7.03 7.49
C TYR A 987 18.85 -5.90 6.73
N LYS A 988 20.18 -5.85 6.85
CA LYS A 988 21.09 -4.99 6.08
C LYS A 988 22.28 -5.85 5.61
N GLN A 989 22.51 -5.91 4.30
CA GLN A 989 23.66 -6.62 3.71
C GLN A 989 24.88 -5.71 3.55
#